data_AF-A0AAJ2PK23-F1
#
_entry.id   AF-A0AAJ2PK23-F1
#
_cell.length_a   1.000
_cell.length_b   1.000
_cell.length_c   1.000
_cell.angle_alpha   90.00
_cell.angle_beta   90.00
_cell.angle_gamma   90.00
#
_symmetry.space_group_name_H-M   'P 1'
#
loop_
_entity.id
_entity.type
_entity.pdbx_description
1 polymer ?
#
loop_
_entity_poly.entity_id
_entity_poly.type
_entity_poly.pdbx_seq_one_letter_code
_entity_poly.pdbx_strand_id
1 'polypeptide(L)'
;MAGDTPEQGRGRVINNRYRLLRTLGAGGMGRVWLAYDEELACEVSMKEISLPDVPRDATEPAQRIARARSEARHAARLRGHPHVATVHDVVLHDGLPWIVMEYVPDAIDLQAVVRQRGPLPPEQVARIGIAVLDALTAGHRIGILHRDVKPANILLAADASGDLCARVLLTDYGIALQPESHEPRLTATAGILGTPGYLAPERARGEPPTPAADMFSLGATLYAAVEGRGPFDRHGEYATLTALLGEEPTPPVRAGELAPVLHGLLIKDPVRRLSPEAVARGLERVAGAGGEPTPPGWAATPASAPGGFGPAPGTPGTPGTPGGHANAGAPPGYVASAPPGYVAAGQHGLGGTPNTPGAPHTPYTPQTPGAPHTPGAPSAPNTPNTPAGGPGPYDPWQQGQQPRSPYDSYNPYGGGRSTPYGGGQAPAYGGTVGQQPLPYAANPSTPYGGGGAGPPGNAGFLTITAGGPPPGGPKRKMPAAGIVAIVVAVLLVAGGGTWAAVNFTGGPDPKPSDTPEALVSAPGSEYPYGEQAALKKPLEVGDCVKAVWTGAAFASVPDLGVVDCEEDWPDGQVVAVATASDHADARADGAQRCAGQADALAEALPDAGVYALVPTKEGFAAAKGGTACLVLGKHVPIGGEVGRLRDVGTNLWPTQMAVGDCWDYTTREEGYDAPLTDCAEAHTDQVVGSVQAPANMTFDGALAEGGKLCTNRFESSWAPGTDLIVSGWVSDKEEWKKGFNKVVCTVRNADVSRTTGKISTPGSV
;
A
#
# COMPACT_ATOMS: atom_id res chain seq x y z
N MET A 1 27.16 -0.46 -30.61
CA MET A 1 26.52 0.00 -31.86
C MET A 1 26.68 1.51 -31.93
N ALA A 2 26.93 2.08 -33.12
CA ALA A 2 27.18 3.52 -33.27
C ALA A 2 25.88 4.36 -33.14
N GLY A 3 26.03 5.65 -32.84
CA GLY A 3 24.94 6.49 -32.32
C GLY A 3 23.88 6.95 -33.31
N ASP A 4 22.65 7.04 -32.84
CA ASP A 4 21.52 7.66 -33.54
C ASP A 4 21.73 9.17 -33.74
N THR A 5 21.38 9.66 -34.93
CA THR A 5 21.50 11.07 -35.30
C THR A 5 20.17 11.80 -35.07
N PRO A 6 20.12 13.00 -34.44
CA PRO A 6 18.86 13.64 -33.99
C PRO A 6 17.83 14.07 -35.05
N GLU A 7 18.10 13.92 -36.35
CA GLU A 7 17.29 14.49 -37.45
C GLU A 7 16.34 13.51 -38.16
N GLN A 8 16.32 12.22 -37.83
CA GLN A 8 15.39 11.25 -38.45
C GLN A 8 13.92 11.57 -38.11
N GLY A 9 13.24 12.31 -39.00
CA GLY A 9 11.83 12.69 -38.91
C GLY A 9 11.54 14.16 -39.25
N ARG A 10 12.56 15.02 -39.37
CA ARG A 10 12.38 16.43 -39.74
C ARG A 10 11.66 16.58 -41.09
N GLY A 11 10.64 17.43 -41.14
CA GLY A 11 9.81 17.67 -42.32
C GLY A 11 8.68 16.64 -42.54
N ARG A 12 8.61 15.54 -41.77
CA ARG A 12 7.45 14.63 -41.77
C ARG A 12 6.20 15.40 -41.35
N VAL A 13 5.08 15.16 -42.02
CA VAL A 13 3.77 15.72 -41.65
C VAL A 13 2.94 14.63 -40.97
N ILE A 14 2.57 14.85 -39.72
CA ILE A 14 1.76 13.96 -38.89
C ILE A 14 0.29 14.33 -39.05
N ASN A 15 -0.56 13.33 -39.28
CA ASN A 15 -2.01 13.47 -39.47
C ASN A 15 -2.39 14.58 -40.50
N ASN A 16 -1.59 14.73 -41.57
CA ASN A 16 -1.73 15.73 -42.62
C ASN A 16 -1.82 17.20 -42.16
N ARG A 17 -1.39 17.51 -40.92
CA ARG A 17 -1.52 18.84 -40.31
C ARG A 17 -0.26 19.34 -39.60
N TYR A 18 0.48 18.46 -38.93
CA TYR A 18 1.58 18.87 -38.07
C TYR A 18 2.94 18.55 -38.68
N ARG A 19 3.68 19.57 -39.13
CA ARG A 19 5.00 19.41 -39.74
C ARG A 19 6.09 19.40 -38.67
N LEU A 20 6.79 18.29 -38.51
CA LEU A 20 7.89 18.17 -37.53
C LEU A 20 9.07 19.08 -37.92
N LEU A 21 9.49 19.97 -37.01
CA LEU A 21 10.56 20.95 -37.23
C LEU A 21 11.92 20.49 -36.69
N ARG A 22 11.97 20.03 -35.43
CA ARG A 22 13.17 19.51 -34.76
C ARG A 22 12.79 18.68 -33.54
N THR A 23 13.70 17.84 -33.04
CA THR A 23 13.54 17.20 -31.74
C THR A 23 13.71 18.21 -30.60
N LEU A 24 12.87 18.08 -29.57
CA LEU A 24 13.01 18.76 -28.27
C LEU A 24 13.67 17.84 -27.25
N GLY A 25 13.37 16.54 -27.28
CA GLY A 25 13.97 15.54 -26.41
C GLY A 25 13.60 14.10 -26.81
N ALA A 26 14.28 13.12 -26.23
CA ALA A 26 14.01 11.69 -26.43
C ALA A 26 14.26 10.92 -25.13
N GLY A 27 13.44 9.90 -24.86
CA GLY A 27 13.55 9.05 -23.66
C GLY A 27 12.77 7.75 -23.79
N GLY A 28 12.74 6.95 -22.72
CA GLY A 28 12.18 5.57 -22.75
C GLY A 28 10.69 5.45 -23.05
N MET A 29 9.93 6.54 -23.05
CA MET A 29 8.51 6.58 -23.44
C MET A 29 8.26 7.22 -24.82
N GLY A 30 9.32 7.53 -25.56
CA GLY A 30 9.27 8.06 -26.91
C GLY A 30 9.98 9.41 -27.08
N ARG A 31 9.54 10.19 -28.07
CA ARG A 31 10.27 11.35 -28.57
C ARG A 31 9.37 12.59 -28.59
N VAL A 32 9.90 13.72 -28.14
CA VAL A 32 9.21 15.00 -28.15
C VAL A 32 9.77 15.85 -29.27
N TRP A 33 8.88 16.39 -30.09
CA TRP A 33 9.17 17.15 -31.30
C TRP A 33 8.60 18.56 -31.18
N LEU A 34 9.33 19.56 -31.64
CA LEU A 34 8.76 20.83 -32.06
C LEU A 34 8.12 20.60 -33.42
N ALA A 35 6.86 20.96 -33.58
CA ALA A 35 6.13 20.87 -34.83
C ALA A 35 5.41 22.18 -35.14
N TYR A 36 5.10 22.41 -36.41
CA TYR A 36 4.27 23.50 -36.87
C TYR A 36 2.89 22.97 -37.23
N ASP A 37 1.85 23.52 -36.62
CA ASP A 37 0.46 23.27 -36.97
C ASP A 37 0.10 24.08 -38.22
N GLU A 38 -0.05 23.40 -39.36
CA GLU A 38 -0.30 24.07 -40.65
C GLU A 38 -1.71 24.65 -40.78
N GLU A 39 -2.66 24.22 -39.94
CA GLU A 39 -4.03 24.79 -39.92
C GLU A 39 -4.11 26.02 -39.01
N LEU A 40 -3.45 26.00 -37.84
CA LEU A 40 -3.45 27.11 -36.88
C LEU A 40 -2.28 28.08 -37.05
N ALA A 41 -1.33 27.77 -37.95
CA ALA A 41 -0.15 28.56 -38.26
C ALA A 41 0.77 28.86 -37.05
N CYS A 42 0.83 27.93 -36.08
CA CYS A 42 1.56 28.10 -34.81
C CYS A 42 2.50 26.93 -34.50
N GLU A 43 3.44 27.16 -33.58
CA GLU A 43 4.32 26.11 -33.06
C GLU A 43 3.67 25.33 -31.91
N VAL A 44 3.82 24.01 -31.93
CA VAL A 44 3.31 23.07 -30.91
C VAL A 44 4.36 22.03 -30.54
N SER A 45 4.26 21.50 -29.33
CA SER A 45 5.05 20.35 -28.91
C SER A 45 4.26 19.08 -29.22
N MET A 46 4.92 18.06 -29.78
CA MET A 46 4.30 16.77 -30.10
C MET A 46 5.08 15.63 -29.50
N LYS A 47 4.42 14.82 -28.66
CA LYS A 47 5.01 13.59 -28.11
C LYS A 47 4.58 12.39 -28.95
N GLU A 48 5.57 11.80 -29.61
CA GLU A 48 5.51 10.49 -30.27
C GLU A 48 5.54 9.42 -29.18
N ILE A 49 4.47 8.63 -29.07
CA ILE A 49 4.40 7.52 -28.13
C ILE A 49 5.02 6.28 -28.78
N SER A 50 6.16 5.82 -28.25
CA SER A 50 6.76 4.56 -28.69
C SER A 50 5.99 3.36 -28.14
N LEU A 51 5.54 2.49 -29.04
CA LEU A 51 5.06 1.14 -28.68
C LEU A 51 6.23 0.15 -28.76
N PRO A 52 6.27 -0.89 -27.91
CA PRO A 52 7.19 -2.02 -28.10
C PRO A 52 6.91 -2.74 -29.42
N ASP A 53 7.95 -3.16 -30.14
CA ASP A 53 7.85 -3.73 -31.50
C ASP A 53 7.06 -5.06 -31.61
N VAL A 54 6.73 -5.70 -30.49
CA VAL A 54 6.03 -6.99 -30.44
C VAL A 54 4.70 -6.86 -29.67
N PRO A 55 3.56 -6.73 -30.38
CA PRO A 55 2.25 -6.95 -29.80
C PRO A 55 2.14 -8.38 -29.26
N ARG A 56 1.70 -8.53 -28.01
CA ARG A 56 1.42 -9.83 -27.38
C ARG A 56 0.12 -10.45 -27.90
N ASP A 57 -0.81 -9.63 -28.42
CA ASP A 57 -2.06 -10.06 -29.07
C ASP A 57 -2.54 -9.04 -30.12
N ALA A 58 -3.35 -9.49 -31.07
CA ALA A 58 -3.91 -8.70 -32.17
C ALA A 58 -4.85 -7.56 -31.70
N THR A 59 -5.45 -7.65 -30.50
CA THR A 59 -6.31 -6.59 -29.95
C THR A 59 -5.54 -5.49 -29.22
N GLU A 60 -4.28 -5.73 -28.88
CA GLU A 60 -3.48 -4.86 -28.02
C GLU A 60 -3.26 -3.44 -28.56
N PRO A 61 -2.97 -3.21 -29.87
CA PRO A 61 -2.77 -1.86 -30.40
C PRO A 61 -4.00 -0.98 -30.24
N ALA A 62 -5.19 -1.52 -30.52
CA ALA A 62 -6.46 -0.80 -30.41
C ALA A 62 -6.77 -0.40 -28.95
N GLN A 63 -6.49 -1.30 -27.99
CA GLN A 63 -6.65 -1.00 -26.56
C GLN A 63 -5.65 0.06 -26.08
N ARG A 64 -4.37 -0.01 -26.52
CA ARG A 64 -3.35 1.00 -26.19
C ARG A 64 -3.69 2.38 -26.77
N ILE A 65 -4.19 2.44 -28.01
CA ILE A 65 -4.72 3.67 -28.62
C ILE A 65 -5.90 4.23 -27.81
N ALA A 66 -6.83 3.38 -27.38
CA ALA A 66 -7.98 3.80 -26.57
C ALA A 66 -7.54 4.37 -25.20
N ARG A 67 -6.55 3.73 -24.55
CA ARG A 67 -5.92 4.24 -23.31
C ARG A 67 -5.25 5.59 -23.52
N ALA A 68 -4.36 5.73 -24.50
CA ALA A 68 -3.68 7.01 -24.80
C ALA A 68 -4.67 8.16 -25.06
N ARG A 69 -5.77 7.88 -25.79
CA ARG A 69 -6.86 8.84 -26.01
C ARG A 69 -7.63 9.18 -24.73
N SER A 70 -7.86 8.21 -23.83
CA SER A 70 -8.54 8.46 -22.56
C SER A 70 -7.66 9.25 -21.59
N GLU A 71 -6.38 8.90 -21.48
CA GLU A 71 -5.39 9.59 -20.66
C GLU A 71 -5.23 11.06 -21.05
N ALA A 72 -5.04 11.34 -22.34
CA ALA A 72 -4.94 12.72 -22.81
C ALA A 72 -6.27 13.51 -22.71
N ARG A 73 -7.42 12.85 -22.81
CA ARG A 73 -8.72 13.48 -22.49
C ARG A 73 -8.83 13.83 -21.01
N HIS A 74 -8.27 13.01 -20.12
CA HIS A 74 -8.17 13.35 -18.70
C HIS A 74 -7.23 14.54 -18.50
N ALA A 75 -6.03 14.52 -19.08
CA ALA A 75 -5.08 15.64 -19.04
C ALA A 75 -5.69 16.96 -19.55
N ALA A 76 -6.50 16.92 -20.61
CA ALA A 76 -7.20 18.09 -21.15
C ALA A 76 -8.22 18.71 -20.17
N ARG A 77 -8.65 18.01 -19.10
CA ARG A 77 -9.50 18.59 -18.02
C ARG A 77 -8.73 19.58 -17.13
N LEU A 78 -7.40 19.60 -17.19
CA LEU A 78 -6.53 20.56 -16.51
C LEU A 78 -6.09 21.74 -17.41
N ARG A 79 -6.64 21.84 -18.64
CA ARG A 79 -6.40 22.96 -19.55
C ARG A 79 -6.73 24.29 -18.87
N GLY A 80 -5.78 25.23 -18.91
CA GLY A 80 -5.91 26.55 -18.29
C GLY A 80 -5.37 26.63 -16.86
N HIS A 81 -4.92 25.53 -16.26
CA HIS A 81 -4.17 25.57 -15.00
C HIS A 81 -2.79 26.22 -15.23
N PRO A 82 -2.34 27.20 -14.42
CA PRO A 82 -1.10 27.94 -14.67
C PRO A 82 0.16 27.06 -14.66
N HIS A 83 0.11 25.96 -13.91
CA HIS A 83 1.24 25.04 -13.70
C HIS A 83 1.11 23.67 -14.40
N VAL A 84 0.18 23.51 -15.34
CA VAL A 84 0.06 22.28 -16.17
C VAL A 84 0.23 22.64 -17.64
N ALA A 85 1.12 21.95 -18.36
CA ALA A 85 1.28 22.16 -19.79
C ALA A 85 -0.01 21.75 -20.54
N THR A 86 -0.57 22.64 -21.35
CA THR A 86 -1.88 22.40 -21.94
C THR A 86 -1.82 21.36 -23.06
N VAL A 87 -2.53 20.24 -22.91
CA VAL A 87 -2.79 19.32 -24.04
C VAL A 87 -3.78 19.98 -25.01
N HIS A 88 -3.43 20.00 -26.29
CA HIS A 88 -4.20 20.63 -27.35
C HIS A 88 -5.07 19.62 -28.11
N ASP A 89 -4.50 18.47 -28.48
CA ASP A 89 -5.15 17.43 -29.28
C ASP A 89 -4.45 16.06 -29.12
N VAL A 90 -5.10 14.97 -29.57
CA VAL A 90 -4.47 13.66 -29.79
C VAL A 90 -4.85 13.09 -31.14
N VAL A 91 -3.83 12.98 -31.99
CA VAL A 91 -3.97 12.43 -33.35
C VAL A 91 -3.46 11.00 -33.44
N LEU A 92 -3.91 10.28 -34.47
CA LEU A 92 -3.33 9.00 -34.86
C LEU A 92 -2.59 9.18 -36.17
N HIS A 93 -1.38 8.65 -36.26
CA HIS A 93 -0.58 8.64 -37.48
C HIS A 93 0.20 7.34 -37.54
N ASP A 94 0.11 6.63 -38.67
CA ASP A 94 0.70 5.29 -38.87
C ASP A 94 0.35 4.27 -37.76
N GLY A 95 -0.87 4.38 -37.19
CA GLY A 95 -1.35 3.51 -36.10
C GLY A 95 -0.81 3.86 -34.71
N LEU A 96 0.01 4.90 -34.57
CA LEU A 96 0.55 5.36 -33.28
C LEU A 96 -0.19 6.60 -32.78
N PRO A 97 -0.44 6.72 -31.46
CA PRO A 97 -0.97 7.94 -30.87
C PRO A 97 0.13 9.01 -30.72
N TRP A 98 -0.20 10.23 -31.10
CA TRP A 98 0.62 11.42 -30.93
C TRP A 98 -0.13 12.45 -30.10
N ILE A 99 0.51 12.97 -29.06
CA ILE A 99 -0.10 13.95 -28.15
C ILE A 99 0.43 15.34 -28.52
N VAL A 100 -0.47 16.22 -28.93
CA VAL A 100 -0.19 17.62 -29.25
C VAL A 100 -0.38 18.44 -27.98
N MET A 101 0.61 19.21 -27.59
CA MET A 101 0.62 20.02 -26.37
C MET A 101 1.26 21.38 -26.63
N GLU A 102 1.09 22.28 -25.66
CA GLU A 102 1.70 23.60 -25.64
C GLU A 102 3.22 23.52 -25.88
N TYR A 103 3.72 24.28 -26.87
CA TYR A 103 5.15 24.57 -26.95
C TYR A 103 5.46 25.77 -26.06
N VAL A 104 6.51 25.64 -25.26
CA VAL A 104 7.01 26.70 -24.37
C VAL A 104 8.38 27.12 -24.88
N PRO A 105 8.50 28.27 -25.55
CA PRO A 105 9.79 28.78 -26.04
C PRO A 105 10.82 28.88 -24.92
N ASP A 106 12.07 28.54 -25.24
CA ASP A 106 13.25 28.61 -24.37
C ASP A 106 13.14 27.89 -23.00
N ALA A 107 12.08 27.09 -22.79
CA ALA A 107 11.92 26.27 -21.60
C ALA A 107 12.93 25.12 -21.57
N ILE A 108 13.40 24.81 -20.37
CA ILE A 108 14.35 23.73 -20.08
C ILE A 108 13.79 22.86 -18.95
N ASP A 109 13.96 21.54 -19.04
CA ASP A 109 13.53 20.64 -18.00
C ASP A 109 14.43 20.73 -16.74
N LEU A 110 13.85 20.49 -15.56
CA LEU A 110 14.57 20.57 -14.29
C LEU A 110 15.75 19.58 -14.22
N GLN A 111 15.68 18.42 -14.89
CA GLN A 111 16.82 17.49 -14.95
C GLN A 111 18.00 18.11 -15.70
N ALA A 112 17.75 18.77 -16.84
CA ALA A 112 18.75 19.47 -17.61
C ALA A 112 19.30 20.71 -16.86
N VAL A 113 18.46 21.45 -16.13
CA VAL A 113 18.93 22.55 -15.26
C VAL A 113 19.89 22.04 -14.19
N VAL A 114 19.52 21.00 -13.44
CA VAL A 114 20.37 20.41 -12.38
C VAL A 114 21.68 19.84 -12.98
N ARG A 115 21.60 19.22 -14.17
CA ARG A 115 22.78 18.69 -14.88
C ARG A 115 23.73 19.79 -15.36
N GLN A 116 23.21 20.96 -15.76
CA GLN A 116 24.02 22.06 -16.31
C GLN A 116 24.54 23.02 -15.24
N ARG A 117 23.73 23.33 -14.22
CA ARG A 117 24.02 24.33 -13.18
C ARG A 117 24.43 23.74 -11.83
N GLY A 118 24.28 22.42 -11.67
CA GLY A 118 24.41 21.76 -10.38
C GLY A 118 23.14 21.90 -9.53
N PRO A 119 23.20 21.53 -8.23
CA PRO A 119 22.06 21.58 -7.34
C PRO A 119 21.59 23.02 -7.09
N LEU A 120 20.28 23.23 -7.00
CA LEU A 120 19.64 24.53 -6.85
C LEU A 120 19.51 24.97 -5.38
N PRO A 121 19.42 26.27 -5.08
CA PRO A 121 19.15 26.78 -3.73
C PRO A 121 17.78 26.31 -3.19
N PRO A 122 17.64 26.03 -1.88
CA PRO A 122 16.39 25.57 -1.28
C PRO A 122 15.17 26.45 -1.57
N GLU A 123 15.36 27.76 -1.62
CA GLU A 123 14.32 28.77 -1.88
C GLU A 123 13.79 28.65 -3.31
N GLN A 124 14.68 28.37 -4.28
CA GLN A 124 14.30 28.14 -5.67
C GLN A 124 13.60 26.79 -5.84
N VAL A 125 14.09 25.74 -5.18
CA VAL A 125 13.44 24.42 -5.15
C VAL A 125 12.06 24.51 -4.50
N ALA A 126 11.89 25.33 -3.47
CA ALA A 126 10.61 25.58 -2.83
C ALA A 126 9.59 26.26 -3.77
N ARG A 127 9.99 27.28 -4.55
CA ARG A 127 9.13 27.88 -5.58
C ARG A 127 8.66 26.86 -6.63
N ILE A 128 9.56 25.98 -7.07
CA ILE A 128 9.22 24.88 -7.99
C ILE A 128 8.24 23.90 -7.32
N GLY A 129 8.49 23.54 -6.07
CA GLY A 129 7.63 22.67 -5.28
C GLY A 129 6.20 23.20 -5.13
N ILE A 130 6.02 24.50 -4.88
CA ILE A 130 4.70 25.13 -4.75
C ILE A 130 3.90 24.99 -6.06
N ALA A 131 4.52 25.34 -7.19
CA ALA A 131 3.87 25.25 -8.50
C ALA A 131 3.47 23.81 -8.88
N VAL A 132 4.35 22.83 -8.63
CA VAL A 132 4.07 21.42 -8.92
C VAL A 132 3.03 20.84 -7.96
N LEU A 133 3.06 21.23 -6.68
CA LEU A 133 2.07 20.83 -5.68
C LEU A 133 0.66 21.33 -6.03
N ASP A 134 0.54 22.58 -6.49
CA ASP A 134 -0.74 23.15 -6.95
C ASP A 134 -1.29 22.37 -8.15
N ALA A 135 -0.45 22.11 -9.16
CA ALA A 135 -0.80 21.28 -10.31
C ALA A 135 -1.28 19.86 -9.92
N LEU A 136 -0.56 19.19 -9.01
CA LEU A 136 -0.94 17.86 -8.52
C LEU A 136 -2.26 17.90 -7.74
N THR A 137 -2.40 18.85 -6.82
CA THR A 137 -3.61 19.00 -5.99
C THR A 137 -4.84 19.31 -6.86
N ALA A 138 -4.68 20.13 -7.91
CA ALA A 138 -5.74 20.41 -8.87
C ALA A 138 -6.20 19.14 -9.63
N GLY A 139 -5.27 18.29 -10.07
CA GLY A 139 -5.62 17.01 -10.69
C GLY A 139 -6.24 16.01 -9.72
N HIS A 140 -5.69 15.90 -8.50
CA HIS A 140 -6.21 14.99 -7.46
C HIS A 140 -7.66 15.30 -7.12
N ARG A 141 -8.04 16.58 -6.99
CA ARG A 141 -9.43 17.03 -6.77
C ARG A 141 -10.43 16.57 -7.84
N ILE A 142 -9.97 16.31 -9.08
CA ILE A 142 -10.82 15.84 -10.19
C ILE A 142 -10.59 14.36 -10.55
N GLY A 143 -9.90 13.62 -9.68
CA GLY A 143 -9.65 12.18 -9.78
C GLY A 143 -8.49 11.78 -10.71
N ILE A 144 -7.57 12.70 -11.03
CA ILE A 144 -6.48 12.46 -11.99
C ILE A 144 -5.12 12.51 -11.30
N LEU A 145 -4.44 11.36 -11.30
CA LEU A 145 -3.07 11.21 -10.82
C LEU A 145 -2.05 11.44 -11.94
N HIS A 146 -0.87 11.92 -11.59
CA HIS A 146 0.21 12.12 -12.56
C HIS A 146 0.96 10.83 -12.89
N ARG A 147 1.22 9.98 -11.88
CA ARG A 147 1.86 8.64 -11.99
C ARG A 147 3.35 8.62 -12.43
N ASP A 148 3.97 9.78 -12.66
CA ASP A 148 5.34 9.91 -13.19
C ASP A 148 5.95 11.31 -12.89
N VAL A 149 5.85 11.79 -11.64
CA VAL A 149 6.47 13.07 -11.25
C VAL A 149 7.98 12.88 -11.14
N LYS A 150 8.77 13.64 -11.91
CA LYS A 150 10.24 13.60 -11.93
C LYS A 150 10.82 14.89 -12.54
N PRO A 151 12.12 15.21 -12.32
CA PRO A 151 12.74 16.41 -12.88
C PRO A 151 12.63 16.57 -14.41
N ALA A 152 12.59 15.47 -15.17
CA ALA A 152 12.45 15.53 -16.64
C ALA A 152 11.03 15.94 -17.11
N ASN A 153 10.02 15.91 -16.22
CA ASN A 153 8.63 16.27 -16.53
C ASN A 153 8.24 17.65 -15.96
N ILE A 154 9.21 18.44 -15.46
CA ILE A 154 9.00 19.80 -14.98
C ILE A 154 9.77 20.74 -15.89
N LEU A 155 9.06 21.57 -16.65
CA LEU A 155 9.63 22.63 -17.47
C LEU A 155 9.75 23.92 -16.68
N LEU A 156 10.90 24.57 -16.83
CA LEU A 156 11.24 25.87 -16.29
C LEU A 156 11.46 26.83 -17.46
N ALA A 157 10.68 27.90 -17.55
CA ALA A 157 10.87 28.97 -18.52
C ALA A 157 11.19 30.28 -17.79
N ALA A 158 12.30 30.89 -18.18
CA ALA A 158 12.73 32.17 -17.63
C ALA A 158 11.93 33.34 -18.23
N ASP A 159 11.76 34.40 -17.46
CA ASP A 159 11.28 35.68 -17.98
C ASP A 159 12.44 36.55 -18.49
N ALA A 160 12.12 37.78 -18.92
CA ALA A 160 13.12 38.75 -19.35
C ALA A 160 14.04 39.27 -18.22
N SER A 161 13.73 39.01 -16.95
CA SER A 161 14.64 39.30 -15.83
C SER A 161 15.68 38.21 -15.60
N GLY A 162 15.43 37.00 -16.13
CA GLY A 162 16.27 35.83 -15.98
C GLY A 162 15.90 34.94 -14.78
N ASP A 163 14.76 35.16 -14.11
CA ASP A 163 14.28 34.19 -13.10
C ASP A 163 13.82 32.92 -13.81
N LEU A 164 14.65 31.88 -13.74
CA LEU A 164 14.36 30.53 -14.25
C LEU A 164 13.00 29.98 -13.79
N CYS A 165 12.49 30.43 -12.64
CA CYS A 165 11.25 29.93 -12.06
C CYS A 165 10.03 30.82 -12.34
N ALA A 166 10.16 31.85 -13.20
CA ALA A 166 9.07 32.74 -13.58
C ALA A 166 7.85 31.98 -14.14
N ARG A 167 8.09 30.89 -14.88
CA ARG A 167 7.03 29.92 -15.23
C ARG A 167 7.51 28.48 -15.00
N VAL A 168 6.79 27.77 -14.13
CA VAL A 168 6.99 26.34 -13.83
C VAL A 168 5.77 25.57 -14.34
N LEU A 169 6.00 24.53 -15.13
CA LEU A 169 4.96 23.69 -15.74
C LEU A 169 5.25 22.21 -15.54
N LEU A 170 4.23 21.48 -15.12
CA LEU A 170 4.20 20.03 -15.07
C LEU A 170 3.68 19.47 -16.41
N THR A 171 4.49 18.67 -17.09
CA THR A 171 4.17 18.02 -18.38
C THR A 171 3.82 16.55 -18.19
N ASP A 172 3.29 15.88 -19.24
CA ASP A 172 3.02 14.44 -19.22
C ASP A 172 1.96 13.97 -18.20
N TYR A 173 1.08 14.89 -17.76
CA TYR A 173 0.05 14.62 -16.77
C TYR A 173 -0.85 13.44 -17.17
N GLY A 174 -0.76 12.32 -16.46
CA GLY A 174 -1.58 11.13 -16.69
C GLY A 174 -1.26 10.34 -17.98
N ILE A 175 -0.21 10.70 -18.73
CA ILE A 175 0.21 10.09 -20.02
C ILE A 175 1.06 8.82 -19.82
N ALA A 176 1.16 8.36 -18.57
CA ALA A 176 1.86 7.13 -18.22
C ALA A 176 1.04 5.91 -18.65
N LEU A 177 1.23 5.49 -19.92
CA LEU A 177 0.79 4.25 -20.57
C LEU A 177 1.40 2.99 -19.92
N GLN A 178 1.26 2.90 -18.61
CA GLN A 178 1.58 1.72 -17.84
C GLN A 178 0.45 0.71 -18.09
N PRO A 179 0.75 -0.55 -18.41
CA PRO A 179 -0.27 -1.57 -18.34
C PRO A 179 -0.86 -1.59 -16.93
N GLU A 180 -2.19 -1.71 -16.83
CA GLU A 180 -2.93 -2.02 -15.59
C GLU A 180 -2.63 -3.47 -15.12
N SER A 181 -1.43 -3.98 -15.40
CA SER A 181 -0.96 -5.29 -14.98
C SER A 181 -0.62 -5.24 -13.50
N HIS A 182 -1.35 -6.01 -12.70
CA HIS A 182 -1.06 -6.32 -11.30
C HIS A 182 0.24 -7.14 -11.11
N GLU A 183 1.09 -7.24 -12.13
CA GLU A 183 2.40 -7.90 -12.07
C GLU A 183 3.40 -7.00 -11.32
N PRO A 184 4.14 -7.54 -10.33
CA PRO A 184 5.30 -6.84 -9.78
C PRO A 184 6.30 -6.52 -10.89
N ARG A 185 6.86 -5.31 -10.88
CA ARG A 185 7.87 -4.83 -11.87
C ARG A 185 9.24 -5.50 -11.73
N LEU A 186 9.28 -6.70 -11.14
CA LEU A 186 10.46 -7.43 -10.69
C LEU A 186 10.82 -8.64 -11.58
N THR A 187 10.22 -8.76 -12.77
CA THR A 187 10.70 -9.71 -13.78
C THR A 187 11.93 -9.13 -14.50
N ALA A 188 13.11 -9.69 -14.24
CA ALA A 188 14.43 -9.27 -14.74
C ALA A 188 14.64 -9.43 -16.28
N THR A 189 13.56 -9.41 -17.05
CA THR A 189 13.54 -9.51 -18.52
C THR A 189 12.59 -8.49 -19.17
N ALA A 190 11.78 -7.78 -18.38
CA ALA A 190 11.03 -6.60 -18.81
C ALA A 190 11.75 -5.36 -18.28
N GLY A 191 12.30 -4.53 -19.18
CA GLY A 191 13.00 -3.31 -18.79
C GLY A 191 12.13 -2.41 -17.91
N ILE A 192 12.72 -1.88 -16.83
CA ILE A 192 12.00 -1.07 -15.84
C ILE A 192 11.52 0.22 -16.54
N LEU A 193 10.21 0.30 -16.77
CA LEU A 193 9.56 1.46 -17.39
C LEU A 193 9.48 2.63 -16.39
N GLY A 194 10.61 3.32 -16.24
CA GLY A 194 10.79 4.51 -15.41
C GLY A 194 12.14 4.51 -14.68
N THR A 195 12.70 5.69 -14.39
CA THR A 195 13.89 5.80 -13.54
C THR A 195 13.50 5.49 -12.08
N PRO A 196 14.01 4.42 -11.44
CA PRO A 196 13.46 3.92 -10.19
C PRO A 196 13.54 4.91 -9.02
N GLY A 197 14.51 5.83 -9.01
CA GLY A 197 14.75 6.78 -7.92
C GLY A 197 13.61 7.78 -7.61
N TYR A 198 12.58 7.89 -8.48
CA TYR A 198 11.41 8.75 -8.28
C TYR A 198 10.10 7.97 -8.04
N LEU A 199 10.13 6.64 -8.11
CA LEU A 199 8.95 5.80 -7.92
C LEU A 199 8.60 5.71 -6.44
N ALA A 200 7.32 5.73 -6.08
CA ALA A 200 6.90 5.50 -4.69
C ALA A 200 7.07 4.02 -4.28
N PRO A 201 7.41 3.68 -3.01
CA PRO A 201 7.67 2.30 -2.59
C PRO A 201 6.49 1.35 -2.86
N GLU A 202 5.26 1.81 -2.62
CA GLU A 202 4.02 1.07 -2.92
C GLU A 202 3.89 0.76 -4.43
N ARG A 203 4.21 1.73 -5.29
CA ARG A 203 4.22 1.55 -6.75
C ARG A 203 5.31 0.59 -7.20
N ALA A 204 6.44 0.55 -6.50
CA ALA A 204 7.49 -0.43 -6.73
C ALA A 204 7.06 -1.86 -6.32
N ARG A 205 6.23 -2.01 -5.28
CA ARG A 205 5.65 -3.30 -4.85
C ARG A 205 4.49 -3.79 -5.71
N GLY A 206 3.98 -2.95 -6.63
CA GLY A 206 2.88 -3.24 -7.54
C GLY A 206 1.50 -2.75 -7.06
N GLU A 207 1.45 -1.96 -5.98
CA GLU A 207 0.20 -1.45 -5.41
C GLU A 207 -0.43 -0.35 -6.31
N PRO A 208 -1.76 -0.13 -6.26
CA PRO A 208 -2.45 0.86 -7.08
C PRO A 208 -1.88 2.30 -6.96
N PRO A 209 -2.01 3.15 -7.99
CA PRO A 209 -1.59 4.53 -7.89
C PRO A 209 -2.55 5.35 -7.01
N THR A 210 -1.97 6.16 -6.12
CA THR A 210 -2.69 7.01 -5.16
C THR A 210 -2.17 8.46 -5.22
N PRO A 211 -2.91 9.45 -4.69
CA PRO A 211 -2.40 10.81 -4.49
C PRO A 211 -1.09 10.83 -3.68
N ALA A 212 -0.97 9.99 -2.65
CA ALA A 212 0.22 9.88 -1.81
C ALA A 212 1.46 9.41 -2.59
N ALA A 213 1.29 8.61 -3.65
CA ALA A 213 2.39 8.20 -4.52
C ALA A 213 2.96 9.38 -5.32
N ASP A 214 2.11 10.24 -5.89
CA ASP A 214 2.55 11.47 -6.58
C ASP A 214 3.28 12.41 -5.60
N MET A 215 2.84 12.49 -4.34
CA MET A 215 3.50 13.28 -3.28
C MET A 215 4.91 12.74 -2.94
N PHE A 216 5.10 11.43 -2.88
CA PHE A 216 6.43 10.84 -2.70
C PHE A 216 7.34 11.16 -3.89
N SER A 217 6.82 11.04 -5.12
CA SER A 217 7.55 11.38 -6.35
C SER A 217 7.91 12.87 -6.42
N LEU A 218 7.05 13.77 -5.91
CA LEU A 218 7.38 15.19 -5.67
C LEU A 218 8.54 15.32 -4.68
N GLY A 219 8.51 14.63 -3.54
CA GLY A 219 9.59 14.62 -2.55
C GLY A 219 10.94 14.21 -3.15
N ALA A 220 10.98 13.11 -3.92
CA ALA A 220 12.18 12.64 -4.59
C ALA A 220 12.68 13.62 -5.67
N THR A 221 11.75 14.32 -6.34
CA THR A 221 12.05 15.35 -7.34
C THR A 221 12.69 16.60 -6.73
N LEU A 222 12.14 17.10 -5.62
CA LEU A 222 12.68 18.25 -4.90
C LEU A 222 14.03 17.92 -4.23
N TYR A 223 14.17 16.70 -3.69
CA TYR A 223 15.45 16.20 -3.20
C TYR A 223 16.51 16.21 -4.31
N ALA A 224 16.19 15.65 -5.48
CA ALA A 224 17.12 15.62 -6.62
C ALA A 224 17.51 17.03 -7.10
N ALA A 225 16.60 18.01 -7.00
CA ALA A 225 16.88 19.40 -7.35
C ALA A 225 17.86 20.08 -6.37
N VAL A 226 17.77 19.80 -5.07
CA VAL A 226 18.60 20.46 -4.03
C VAL A 226 19.91 19.74 -3.73
N GLU A 227 19.99 18.41 -3.93
CA GLU A 227 21.20 17.60 -3.73
C GLU A 227 21.94 17.26 -5.04
N GLY A 228 21.28 17.36 -6.19
CA GLY A 228 21.83 17.00 -7.52
C GLY A 228 21.76 15.51 -7.88
N ARG A 229 21.21 14.68 -7.00
CA ARG A 229 21.04 13.22 -7.14
C ARG A 229 19.80 12.77 -6.38
N GLY A 230 19.19 11.67 -6.77
CA GLY A 230 18.01 11.11 -6.10
C GLY A 230 18.30 10.61 -4.67
N PRO A 231 17.27 10.56 -3.80
CA PRO A 231 17.42 10.17 -2.39
C PRO A 231 17.84 8.70 -2.19
N PHE A 232 17.50 7.84 -3.15
CA PHE A 232 17.80 6.40 -3.15
C PHE A 232 18.80 6.00 -4.23
N ASP A 233 19.45 6.95 -4.90
CA ASP A 233 20.38 6.63 -5.98
C ASP A 233 21.53 5.73 -5.47
N ARG A 234 21.70 4.59 -6.13
CA ARG A 234 22.80 3.63 -5.92
C ARG A 234 23.40 3.27 -7.27
N HIS A 235 24.50 2.51 -7.28
CA HIS A 235 25.10 2.02 -8.52
C HIS A 235 24.23 0.95 -9.18
N GLY A 236 23.37 1.38 -10.11
CA GLY A 236 22.48 0.53 -10.90
C GLY A 236 21.00 0.65 -10.50
N GLU A 237 20.12 0.36 -11.46
CA GLU A 237 18.66 0.46 -11.28
C GLU A 237 18.14 -0.50 -10.21
N TYR A 238 18.63 -1.74 -10.19
CA TYR A 238 18.27 -2.73 -9.17
C TYR A 238 18.69 -2.29 -7.76
N ALA A 239 19.92 -1.79 -7.59
CA ALA A 239 20.38 -1.30 -6.29
C ALA A 239 19.58 -0.07 -5.82
N THR A 240 19.21 0.82 -6.75
CA THR A 240 18.34 1.98 -6.48
C THR A 240 16.94 1.55 -6.07
N LEU A 241 16.40 0.49 -6.69
CA LEU A 241 15.11 -0.10 -6.33
C LEU A 241 15.15 -0.79 -4.95
N THR A 242 16.23 -1.51 -4.61
CA THR A 242 16.42 -2.09 -3.28
C THR A 242 16.49 -1.01 -2.21
N ALA A 243 17.27 0.06 -2.43
CA ALA A 243 17.33 1.20 -1.51
C ALA A 243 15.98 1.92 -1.38
N LEU A 244 15.23 2.08 -2.48
CA LEU A 244 13.86 2.60 -2.44
C LEU A 244 12.91 1.73 -1.60
N LEU A 245 13.08 0.41 -1.60
CA LEU A 245 12.18 -0.50 -0.89
C LEU A 245 12.56 -0.74 0.58
N GLY A 246 13.85 -0.76 0.93
CA GLY A 246 14.35 -1.17 2.24
C GLY A 246 15.29 -0.20 2.98
N GLU A 247 15.76 0.89 2.36
CA GLU A 247 16.65 1.87 3.00
C GLU A 247 15.95 3.22 3.22
N GLU A 248 16.31 3.94 4.29
CA GLU A 248 15.92 5.35 4.47
C GLU A 248 16.59 6.25 3.41
N PRO A 249 15.99 7.41 3.05
CA PRO A 249 16.59 8.31 2.07
C PRO A 249 17.93 8.81 2.60
N THR A 250 18.92 8.96 1.71
CA THR A 250 20.20 9.54 2.13
C THR A 250 19.96 10.93 2.74
N PRO A 251 20.42 11.24 3.97
CA PRO A 251 20.13 12.54 4.59
C PRO A 251 20.58 13.70 3.69
N PRO A 252 19.71 14.71 3.44
CA PRO A 252 20.05 15.84 2.61
C PRO A 252 21.07 16.74 3.32
N VAL A 253 22.06 17.25 2.58
CA VAL A 253 23.15 18.09 3.11
C VAL A 253 22.96 19.56 2.73
N ARG A 254 22.26 19.82 1.61
CA ARG A 254 22.05 21.14 1.01
C ARG A 254 20.63 21.67 1.24
N ALA A 255 19.69 20.83 1.64
CA ALA A 255 18.27 21.20 1.77
C ALA A 255 17.97 22.34 2.77
N GLY A 256 18.77 22.53 3.82
CA GLY A 256 18.51 23.57 4.83
C GLY A 256 17.10 23.47 5.42
N GLU A 257 16.35 24.58 5.40
CA GLU A 257 14.95 24.62 5.88
C GLU A 257 13.96 23.76 5.06
N LEU A 258 14.35 23.29 3.86
CA LEU A 258 13.55 22.36 3.05
C LEU A 258 13.58 20.92 3.61
N ALA A 259 14.58 20.57 4.43
CA ALA A 259 14.79 19.20 4.90
C ALA A 259 13.58 18.56 5.60
N PRO A 260 12.82 19.24 6.49
CA PRO A 260 11.62 18.66 7.11
C PRO A 260 10.51 18.35 6.11
N VAL A 261 10.39 19.14 5.03
CA VAL A 261 9.42 18.89 3.95
C VAL A 261 9.83 17.67 3.15
N LEU A 262 11.11 17.55 2.78
CA LEU A 262 11.63 16.37 2.08
C LEU A 262 11.46 15.10 2.90
N HIS A 263 11.83 15.13 4.19
CA HIS A 263 11.63 13.99 5.09
C HIS A 263 10.16 13.57 5.13
N GLY A 264 9.23 14.51 5.33
CA GLY A 264 7.81 14.21 5.41
C GLY A 264 7.14 13.77 4.10
N LEU A 265 7.68 14.15 2.94
CA LEU A 265 7.26 13.63 1.64
C LEU A 265 7.83 12.22 1.35
N LEU A 266 9.05 11.94 1.84
CA LEU A 266 9.80 10.69 1.58
C LEU A 266 9.53 9.58 2.60
N ILE A 267 8.58 9.76 3.53
CA ILE A 267 8.11 8.68 4.42
C ILE A 267 7.60 7.51 3.58
N LYS A 268 8.10 6.30 3.84
CA LYS A 268 7.78 5.10 3.04
C LYS A 268 6.31 4.71 3.12
N ASP A 269 5.71 4.85 4.29
CA ASP A 269 4.29 4.63 4.57
C ASP A 269 3.44 5.79 3.98
N PRO A 270 2.53 5.53 3.03
CA PRO A 270 1.72 6.56 2.38
C PRO A 270 0.75 7.28 3.33
N VAL A 271 0.27 6.63 4.39
CA VAL A 271 -0.68 7.20 5.37
C VAL A 271 0.02 8.23 6.26
N ARG A 272 1.32 8.05 6.51
CA ARG A 272 2.14 8.92 7.36
C ARG A 272 2.82 10.08 6.62
N ARG A 273 2.71 10.17 5.29
CA ARG A 273 3.28 11.27 4.50
C ARG A 273 2.60 12.61 4.82
N LEU A 274 3.32 13.71 4.66
CA LEU A 274 2.74 15.05 4.84
C LEU A 274 1.60 15.30 3.86
N SER A 275 0.49 15.84 4.39
CA SER A 275 -0.64 16.28 3.56
C SER A 275 -0.24 17.45 2.65
N PRO A 276 -0.91 17.65 1.49
CA PRO A 276 -0.65 18.77 0.60
C PRO A 276 -0.61 20.13 1.30
N GLU A 277 -1.50 20.38 2.27
CA GLU A 277 -1.57 21.64 3.02
C GLU A 277 -0.37 21.83 3.94
N ALA A 278 0.16 20.74 4.53
CA ALA A 278 1.35 20.79 5.35
C ALA A 278 2.63 20.99 4.51
N VAL A 279 2.66 20.40 3.32
CA VAL A 279 3.73 20.59 2.33
C VAL A 279 3.73 22.03 1.82
N ALA A 280 2.58 22.58 1.45
CA ALA A 280 2.43 23.98 1.01
C ALA A 280 2.99 24.96 2.03
N ARG A 281 2.51 24.91 3.29
CA ARG A 281 3.03 25.74 4.40
C ARG A 281 4.53 25.53 4.66
N GLY A 282 5.04 24.32 4.39
CA GLY A 282 6.46 24.01 4.47
C GLY A 282 7.26 24.78 3.41
N LEU A 283 6.87 24.63 2.14
CA LEU A 283 7.53 25.25 1.00
C LEU A 283 7.41 26.78 1.00
N GLU A 284 6.24 27.32 1.37
CA GLU A 284 6.01 28.78 1.48
C GLU A 284 6.99 29.46 2.44
N ARG A 285 7.30 28.83 3.58
CA ARG A 285 8.29 29.36 4.53
C ARG A 285 9.69 29.42 3.92
N VAL A 286 10.12 28.33 3.26
CA VAL A 286 11.43 28.26 2.60
C VAL A 286 11.52 29.24 1.44
N ALA A 287 10.45 29.41 0.66
CA ALA A 287 10.40 30.39 -0.43
C ALA A 287 10.43 31.84 0.07
N GLY A 288 9.80 32.12 1.23
CA GLY A 288 9.78 33.44 1.86
C GLY A 288 11.06 33.81 2.62
N ALA A 289 11.86 32.83 3.04
CA ALA A 289 13.11 33.06 3.78
C ALA A 289 14.19 33.80 2.96
N GLY A 290 14.14 33.75 1.63
CA GLY A 290 15.06 34.46 0.72
C GLY A 290 14.79 35.96 0.55
N GLY A 291 13.95 36.56 1.39
CA GLY A 291 13.37 37.90 1.23
C GLY A 291 14.24 39.11 1.58
N GLU A 292 15.57 39.05 1.47
CA GLU A 292 16.42 40.24 1.55
C GLU A 292 17.68 40.13 0.65
N PRO A 293 17.80 40.92 -0.44
CA PRO A 293 18.96 40.84 -1.33
C PRO A 293 20.19 41.52 -0.71
N THR A 294 21.08 40.74 -0.10
CA THR A 294 22.41 41.23 0.29
C THR A 294 23.18 41.67 -0.97
N PRO A 295 23.63 42.94 -1.10
CA PRO A 295 24.33 43.41 -2.29
C PRO A 295 25.66 42.68 -2.51
N PRO A 296 26.12 42.47 -3.77
CA PRO A 296 27.42 41.87 -4.04
C PRO A 296 28.56 42.68 -3.43
N GLY A 297 29.43 42.00 -2.68
CA GLY A 297 30.46 42.66 -1.87
C GLY A 297 31.54 43.38 -2.68
N TRP A 298 32.02 44.50 -2.14
CA TRP A 298 33.35 45.01 -2.45
C TRP A 298 34.36 44.33 -1.50
N ALA A 299 35.53 43.94 -2.01
CA ALA A 299 36.50 43.20 -1.22
C ALA A 299 37.40 44.13 -0.39
N ALA A 300 37.56 43.82 0.91
CA ALA A 300 38.68 44.28 1.72
C ALA A 300 39.03 43.28 2.85
N THR A 301 40.32 43.24 3.18
CA THR A 301 41.03 42.32 4.08
C THR A 301 40.78 42.56 5.57
N PRO A 302 41.19 41.63 6.48
CA PRO A 302 40.69 41.58 7.85
C PRO A 302 41.38 42.54 8.81
N ALA A 303 40.63 43.10 9.76
CA ALA A 303 41.18 43.75 10.95
C ALA A 303 40.22 43.73 12.16
N SER A 304 40.83 43.61 13.32
CA SER A 304 40.36 43.67 14.71
C SER A 304 39.21 44.63 15.05
N ALA A 305 38.47 44.27 16.10
CA ALA A 305 37.52 45.15 16.79
C ALA A 305 38.18 46.40 17.41
N PRO A 306 37.44 47.52 17.43
CA PRO A 306 37.39 48.40 18.60
C PRO A 306 35.95 48.71 19.06
N GLY A 307 35.81 49.18 20.29
CA GLY A 307 34.51 49.47 20.92
C GLY A 307 33.77 50.68 20.36
N GLY A 308 32.47 50.78 20.67
CA GLY A 308 31.58 51.86 20.20
C GLY A 308 31.49 53.07 21.13
N PHE A 309 30.58 54.00 20.83
CA PHE A 309 29.90 54.89 21.78
C PHE A 309 28.72 55.62 21.08
N GLY A 310 27.58 55.77 21.77
CA GLY A 310 26.40 56.52 21.30
C GLY A 310 25.29 56.46 22.37
N PRO A 311 24.79 57.58 22.94
CA PRO A 311 24.22 57.55 24.29
C PRO A 311 22.68 57.57 24.37
N ALA A 312 22.16 57.11 25.51
CA ALA A 312 20.83 57.46 26.03
C ALA A 312 20.97 58.48 27.19
N PRO A 313 19.98 59.37 27.45
CA PRO A 313 20.21 60.55 28.29
C PRO A 313 19.87 60.35 29.79
N GLY A 314 20.76 60.87 30.64
CA GLY A 314 20.36 61.66 31.82
C GLY A 314 20.29 60.99 33.19
N THR A 315 21.37 61.14 33.98
CA THR A 315 21.30 61.36 35.45
C THR A 315 22.44 62.28 35.90
N PRO A 316 22.24 63.25 36.82
CA PRO A 316 23.29 64.20 37.24
C PRO A 316 24.00 63.79 38.56
N GLY A 317 25.27 64.19 38.75
CA GLY A 317 25.84 64.38 40.11
C GLY A 317 27.17 63.70 40.47
N THR A 318 28.27 64.23 39.92
CA THR A 318 29.63 64.46 40.52
C THR A 318 29.85 64.39 42.06
N PRO A 319 31.10 64.42 42.60
CA PRO A 319 32.40 63.87 42.14
C PRO A 319 33.34 63.31 43.28
N GLY A 320 34.48 62.66 42.97
CA GLY A 320 35.58 62.42 43.95
C GLY A 320 36.70 61.43 43.55
N THR A 321 37.95 61.90 43.46
CA THR A 321 39.22 61.23 43.02
C THR A 321 40.11 60.79 44.22
N PRO A 322 41.39 60.29 44.10
CA PRO A 322 42.15 59.60 43.01
C PRO A 322 43.09 58.41 43.43
N GLY A 323 43.65 57.67 42.44
CA GLY A 323 44.99 56.98 42.50
C GLY A 323 45.02 55.49 42.96
N GLY A 324 45.94 54.61 42.52
CA GLY A 324 46.96 54.65 41.45
C GLY A 324 47.99 53.48 41.55
N HIS A 325 48.47 52.94 40.41
CA HIS A 325 49.63 51.99 40.23
C HIS A 325 49.54 50.58 40.89
N ALA A 326 50.29 49.51 40.54
CA ALA A 326 50.93 49.02 39.30
C ALA A 326 51.52 47.57 39.51
N ASN A 327 51.94 46.89 38.42
CA ASN A 327 52.75 45.63 38.33
C ASN A 327 52.08 44.29 38.76
N ALA A 328 52.15 43.15 38.03
CA ALA A 328 53.20 42.44 37.24
C ALA A 328 54.04 41.43 38.08
N GLY A 329 54.42 40.23 37.60
CA GLY A 329 54.07 39.50 36.36
C GLY A 329 54.97 38.28 36.07
N ALA A 330 54.51 37.37 35.20
CA ALA A 330 55.32 36.44 34.36
C ALA A 330 56.08 35.26 35.06
N PRO A 331 56.80 34.35 34.34
CA PRO A 331 56.26 33.07 33.84
C PRO A 331 57.21 31.85 34.11
N PRO A 332 57.44 30.86 33.20
CA PRO A 332 56.58 29.75 32.69
C PRO A 332 57.16 28.34 33.01
N GLY A 333 56.51 27.23 32.58
CA GLY A 333 57.22 25.94 32.45
C GLY A 333 56.40 24.66 32.20
N TYR A 334 56.79 23.92 31.16
CA TYR A 334 56.50 22.51 30.84
C TYR A 334 56.84 21.55 32.02
N VAL A 335 56.43 20.26 32.11
CA VAL A 335 56.25 19.20 31.09
C VAL A 335 55.28 18.10 31.57
N ALA A 336 54.94 17.16 30.68
CA ALA A 336 54.09 15.98 30.92
C ALA A 336 54.68 14.90 31.86
N SER A 337 53.81 14.05 32.42
CA SER A 337 53.98 12.57 32.51
C SER A 337 52.70 11.86 32.98
N ALA A 338 52.59 10.56 32.69
CA ALA A 338 51.37 9.75 32.76
C ALA A 338 51.22 8.95 34.09
N PRO A 339 50.16 8.11 34.28
CA PRO A 339 49.73 7.54 35.59
C PRO A 339 50.45 6.19 35.91
N PRO A 340 50.16 5.41 36.99
CA PRO A 340 48.87 4.86 37.50
C PRO A 340 48.64 5.19 39.00
N GLY A 341 47.55 4.86 39.72
CA GLY A 341 46.43 3.92 39.54
C GLY A 341 46.15 3.20 40.88
N TYR A 342 45.00 2.51 41.00
CA TYR A 342 44.54 1.63 42.10
C TYR A 342 43.89 2.22 43.39
N VAL A 343 42.78 1.55 43.74
CA VAL A 343 42.13 1.32 45.07
C VAL A 343 41.66 2.53 45.92
N ALA A 344 40.54 2.47 46.65
CA ALA A 344 39.40 1.55 46.64
C ALA A 344 38.18 2.17 47.38
N ALA A 345 37.02 1.53 47.20
CA ALA A 345 35.90 1.39 48.15
C ALA A 345 35.59 2.47 49.21
N GLY A 346 34.33 2.89 49.21
CA GLY A 346 33.48 2.46 50.35
C GLY A 346 33.04 3.51 51.38
N GLN A 347 31.81 4.00 51.16
CA GLN A 347 30.71 3.99 52.15
C GLN A 347 30.72 4.93 53.38
N HIS A 348 29.55 5.58 53.56
CA HIS A 348 29.03 6.27 54.76
C HIS A 348 29.88 7.46 55.30
N GLY A 349 29.35 8.66 55.50
CA GLY A 349 27.97 9.13 55.58
C GLY A 349 27.74 9.84 56.92
N LEU A 350 27.11 11.03 56.93
CA LEU A 350 26.47 11.74 58.05
C LEU A 350 25.99 13.11 57.51
N GLY A 351 24.82 13.60 57.92
CA GLY A 351 24.21 14.83 57.37
C GLY A 351 23.93 15.91 58.41
N GLY A 352 23.35 17.05 58.00
CA GLY A 352 22.85 18.05 58.96
C GLY A 352 22.45 19.45 58.45
N THR A 353 21.29 19.59 57.78
CA THR A 353 20.37 20.78 57.85
C THR A 353 20.91 22.18 57.41
N PRO A 354 20.14 23.31 57.43
CA PRO A 354 18.67 23.53 57.36
C PRO A 354 18.20 24.58 56.30
N ASN A 355 16.88 24.56 56.01
CA ASN A 355 15.96 25.69 55.67
C ASN A 355 16.12 26.62 54.42
N THR A 356 15.00 26.66 53.67
CA THR A 356 14.45 27.57 52.64
C THR A 356 14.50 29.10 52.92
N PRO A 357 14.25 30.04 51.95
CA PRO A 357 13.19 29.95 50.90
C PRO A 357 13.39 30.61 49.50
N GLY A 358 12.53 30.20 48.55
CA GLY A 358 11.83 31.12 47.63
C GLY A 358 12.22 31.13 46.14
N ALA A 359 11.42 30.46 45.30
CA ALA A 359 11.36 30.69 43.85
C ALA A 359 9.91 30.55 43.33
N PRO A 360 9.40 31.42 42.43
CA PRO A 360 8.05 31.31 41.89
C PRO A 360 7.97 30.58 40.54
N HIS A 361 7.24 29.46 40.56
CA HIS A 361 6.35 28.86 39.54
C HIS A 361 6.58 29.02 38.02
N THR A 362 6.61 27.85 37.35
CA THR A 362 6.04 27.63 36.00
C THR A 362 4.84 26.65 36.07
N PRO A 363 3.88 26.66 35.12
CA PRO A 363 2.71 25.76 35.15
C PRO A 363 2.92 24.34 34.59
N TYR A 364 1.94 23.48 34.87
CA TYR A 364 1.95 22.02 34.76
C TYR A 364 1.70 21.40 33.37
N THR A 365 2.23 20.18 33.19
CA THR A 365 1.63 19.09 32.39
C THR A 365 0.74 18.18 33.27
N PRO A 366 -0.40 17.65 32.78
CA PRO A 366 -1.16 16.61 33.48
C PRO A 366 -0.65 15.19 33.19
N GLN A 367 -0.73 14.29 34.18
CA GLN A 367 -0.50 12.84 34.03
C GLN A 367 -1.79 12.01 34.20
N THR A 368 -1.67 10.74 33.79
CA THR A 368 -2.65 9.65 33.75
C THR A 368 -3.42 9.38 35.05
N PRO A 369 -4.74 9.14 35.02
CA PRO A 369 -5.52 8.59 36.14
C PRO A 369 -5.34 7.07 36.32
N GLY A 370 -5.38 6.58 37.56
CA GLY A 370 -5.29 5.16 37.92
C GLY A 370 -6.63 4.42 38.07
N ALA A 371 -6.56 3.11 38.28
CA ALA A 371 -7.71 2.20 38.38
C ALA A 371 -8.39 2.18 39.78
N PRO A 372 -9.67 1.76 39.91
CA PRO A 372 -10.44 1.85 41.16
C PRO A 372 -10.24 0.69 42.14
N HIS A 373 -10.61 0.91 43.39
CA HIS A 373 -10.54 -0.04 44.50
C HIS A 373 -11.72 -1.03 44.56
N THR A 374 -11.49 -2.24 45.08
CA THR A 374 -12.51 -3.19 45.56
C THR A 374 -12.27 -3.55 47.05
N PRO A 375 -13.32 -3.73 47.88
CA PRO A 375 -13.16 -4.04 49.31
C PRO A 375 -13.49 -5.50 49.70
N GLY A 376 -12.68 -6.08 50.60
CA GLY A 376 -13.13 -7.06 51.61
C GLY A 376 -13.04 -8.57 51.27
N ALA A 377 -12.11 -9.28 51.92
CA ALA A 377 -11.96 -10.75 51.90
C ALA A 377 -12.87 -11.45 52.96
N PRO A 378 -12.91 -12.81 53.08
CA PRO A 378 -11.79 -13.55 53.70
C PRO A 378 -11.52 -15.03 53.28
N SER A 379 -10.24 -15.42 53.44
CA SER A 379 -9.70 -16.75 53.84
C SER A 379 -9.68 -17.95 52.87
N ALA A 380 -8.45 -18.47 52.65
CA ALA A 380 -8.11 -19.79 52.12
C ALA A 380 -8.10 -20.87 53.26
N PRO A 381 -7.78 -22.19 53.06
CA PRO A 381 -6.44 -22.63 52.59
C PRO A 381 -6.33 -23.99 51.80
N ASN A 382 -5.09 -24.26 51.35
CA ASN A 382 -4.44 -25.56 51.05
C ASN A 382 -4.49 -26.17 49.62
N THR A 383 -3.29 -26.27 49.02
CA THR A 383 -2.84 -27.23 48.00
C THR A 383 -2.31 -28.53 48.66
N PRO A 384 -2.28 -29.73 48.01
CA PRO A 384 -1.12 -30.09 47.17
C PRO A 384 -1.32 -31.13 46.01
N ASN A 385 -0.44 -31.05 45.00
CA ASN A 385 0.13 -32.06 44.06
C ASN A 385 -0.63 -33.35 43.58
N THR A 386 -0.64 -33.51 42.24
CA THR A 386 -0.46 -34.69 41.33
C THR A 386 -0.30 -36.14 41.89
N PRO A 387 -0.68 -37.23 41.16
CA PRO A 387 -0.49 -37.46 39.70
C PRO A 387 -1.59 -38.27 38.94
N ALA A 388 -1.24 -38.81 37.75
CA ALA A 388 -2.11 -39.34 36.68
C ALA A 388 -2.70 -40.77 36.83
N GLY A 389 -3.75 -41.06 36.04
CA GLY A 389 -4.26 -42.41 35.72
C GLY A 389 -5.68 -42.42 35.13
N GLY A 390 -5.92 -43.10 33.98
CA GLY A 390 -7.27 -43.37 33.43
C GLY A 390 -7.85 -44.72 33.95
N PRO A 391 -8.79 -45.41 33.26
CA PRO A 391 -9.61 -45.04 32.09
C PRO A 391 -11.13 -44.96 32.44
N GLY A 392 -12.01 -44.67 31.47
CA GLY A 392 -13.45 -44.47 31.69
C GLY A 392 -14.33 -45.74 31.71
N PRO A 393 -15.67 -45.56 31.79
CA PRO A 393 -16.59 -46.42 31.02
C PRO A 393 -17.81 -45.71 30.37
N TYR A 394 -18.20 -46.20 29.19
CA TYR A 394 -19.56 -46.54 28.67
C TYR A 394 -20.79 -46.22 29.58
N ASP A 395 -22.00 -45.88 29.12
CA ASP A 395 -22.73 -45.86 27.81
C ASP A 395 -24.02 -44.97 27.99
N PRO A 396 -25.08 -44.87 27.13
CA PRO A 396 -25.35 -45.43 25.79
C PRO A 396 -26.00 -44.43 24.77
N TRP A 397 -26.71 -44.98 23.76
CA TRP A 397 -27.60 -44.34 22.76
C TRP A 397 -26.97 -43.68 21.53
N GLN A 398 -26.43 -44.51 20.63
CA GLN A 398 -26.51 -44.23 19.19
C GLN A 398 -27.94 -44.46 18.66
N GLN A 399 -28.42 -43.59 17.75
CA GLN A 399 -28.59 -43.91 16.31
C GLN A 399 -29.52 -42.88 15.63
N GLY A 400 -28.94 -42.03 14.79
CA GLY A 400 -29.65 -41.11 13.90
C GLY A 400 -28.69 -40.64 12.81
N GLN A 401 -28.96 -40.98 11.55
CA GLN A 401 -28.00 -40.81 10.45
C GLN A 401 -27.77 -39.31 10.14
N GLN A 402 -26.51 -38.89 10.09
CA GLN A 402 -26.10 -37.61 9.49
C GLN A 402 -25.39 -37.82 8.15
N PRO A 403 -25.35 -36.80 7.26
CA PRO A 403 -24.98 -36.98 5.86
C PRO A 403 -23.48 -37.26 5.67
N ARG A 404 -23.16 -38.00 4.60
CA ARG A 404 -21.77 -38.18 4.16
C ARG A 404 -21.15 -36.85 3.74
N SER A 405 -20.04 -36.49 4.39
CA SER A 405 -19.19 -35.37 4.01
C SER A 405 -18.49 -35.64 2.66
N PRO A 406 -18.52 -34.73 1.68
CA PRO A 406 -17.97 -34.94 0.34
C PRO A 406 -16.55 -34.38 0.20
N TYR A 407 -15.59 -34.88 0.98
CA TYR A 407 -14.17 -34.54 0.84
C TYR A 407 -13.33 -35.80 0.60
N ASP A 408 -13.20 -36.18 -0.67
CA ASP A 408 -12.10 -37.07 -1.12
C ASP A 408 -10.79 -36.29 -1.01
N SER A 409 -9.82 -36.84 -0.27
CA SER A 409 -8.54 -36.19 0.01
C SER A 409 -7.51 -36.47 -1.10
N TYR A 410 -6.88 -35.40 -1.60
CA TYR A 410 -5.71 -35.51 -2.49
C TYR A 410 -4.50 -34.87 -1.82
N ASN A 411 -3.48 -35.69 -1.57
CA ASN A 411 -2.25 -35.30 -0.88
C ASN A 411 -1.29 -34.58 -1.85
N PRO A 412 -0.84 -33.34 -1.56
CA PRO A 412 -0.03 -32.55 -2.50
C PRO A 412 1.48 -32.91 -2.55
N TYR A 413 1.97 -33.85 -1.74
CA TYR A 413 3.40 -34.22 -1.75
C TYR A 413 3.72 -35.36 -2.74
N GLY A 414 4.08 -35.02 -3.98
CA GLY A 414 4.27 -36.01 -5.06
C GLY A 414 5.15 -35.60 -6.25
N GLY A 415 6.21 -34.81 -6.05
CA GLY A 415 7.12 -34.37 -7.13
C GLY A 415 8.16 -35.43 -7.56
N GLY A 416 7.81 -36.33 -8.47
CA GLY A 416 8.73 -37.36 -8.99
C GLY A 416 9.70 -36.85 -10.07
N ARG A 417 11.02 -37.09 -9.89
CA ARG A 417 12.04 -36.92 -10.95
C ARG A 417 12.10 -38.14 -11.87
N SER A 418 12.22 -37.91 -13.17
CA SER A 418 12.35 -38.97 -14.19
C SER A 418 13.69 -38.92 -14.95
N THR A 419 14.47 -40.00 -14.88
CA THR A 419 15.47 -40.40 -15.89
C THR A 419 15.69 -41.93 -15.84
N PRO A 420 16.21 -42.58 -16.90
CA PRO A 420 15.73 -43.91 -17.29
C PRO A 420 16.67 -45.10 -17.00
N TYR A 421 16.18 -46.29 -17.40
CA TYR A 421 16.76 -47.65 -17.42
C TYR A 421 16.52 -48.59 -16.21
N GLY A 422 15.94 -49.75 -16.55
CA GLY A 422 16.34 -51.06 -16.03
C GLY A 422 15.84 -51.46 -14.64
N GLY A 423 14.75 -52.23 -14.58
CA GLY A 423 14.32 -52.89 -13.33
C GLY A 423 15.12 -54.16 -13.01
N GLY A 424 15.11 -54.58 -11.74
CA GLY A 424 15.71 -55.82 -11.27
C GLY A 424 15.64 -55.96 -9.74
N GLN A 425 15.07 -57.07 -9.28
CA GLN A 425 14.71 -57.36 -7.88
C GLN A 425 15.87 -57.35 -6.86
N ALA A 426 15.51 -57.17 -5.58
CA ALA A 426 16.37 -57.26 -4.39
C ALA A 426 16.74 -58.74 -4.02
N PRO A 427 17.45 -59.08 -2.91
CA PRO A 427 18.05 -58.23 -1.86
C PRO A 427 19.47 -58.64 -1.33
N ALA A 428 19.94 -57.88 -0.32
CA ALA A 428 20.74 -58.32 0.84
C ALA A 428 22.30 -58.28 0.85
N TYR A 429 22.82 -58.13 2.09
CA TYR A 429 24.19 -58.27 2.61
C TYR A 429 25.30 -57.24 2.26
N GLY A 430 25.56 -56.34 3.22
CA GLY A 430 26.82 -56.23 3.98
C GLY A 430 28.17 -55.94 3.28
N GLY A 431 28.93 -54.97 3.82
CA GLY A 431 30.41 -55.03 3.83
C GLY A 431 31.19 -53.81 3.29
N THR A 432 31.69 -53.01 4.23
CA THR A 432 33.09 -52.48 4.28
C THR A 432 33.76 -51.75 3.09
N VAL A 433 34.15 -50.49 3.38
CA VAL A 433 35.50 -49.87 3.18
C VAL A 433 36.03 -49.62 1.75
N GLY A 434 36.51 -48.39 1.49
CA GLY A 434 37.74 -48.23 0.67
C GLY A 434 37.87 -47.04 -0.31
N GLN A 435 38.19 -45.85 0.20
CA GLN A 435 39.24 -44.93 -0.30
C GLN A 435 39.45 -44.57 -1.81
N GLN A 436 39.43 -43.24 -2.05
CA GLN A 436 40.49 -42.44 -2.72
C GLN A 436 40.57 -42.38 -4.28
N PRO A 437 41.20 -41.34 -4.90
CA PRO A 437 40.57 -40.65 -6.04
C PRO A 437 41.50 -40.21 -7.23
N LEU A 438 40.89 -39.51 -8.23
CA LEU A 438 41.52 -38.56 -9.20
C LEU A 438 42.56 -39.13 -10.22
N PRO A 439 43.05 -38.37 -11.25
CA PRO A 439 42.49 -37.25 -12.04
C PRO A 439 42.75 -37.32 -13.59
N TYR A 440 42.36 -36.25 -14.33
CA TYR A 440 43.14 -35.56 -15.40
C TYR A 440 42.79 -35.70 -16.93
N ALA A 441 43.17 -34.64 -17.69
CA ALA A 441 43.35 -34.48 -19.16
C ALA A 441 42.18 -34.28 -20.17
N ALA A 442 41.94 -33.00 -20.50
CA ALA A 442 42.07 -32.32 -21.83
C ALA A 442 41.81 -33.02 -23.21
N ASN A 443 40.94 -32.37 -24.02
CA ASN A 443 41.03 -31.90 -25.45
C ASN A 443 42.14 -32.42 -26.41
N PRO A 444 41.98 -32.42 -27.79
CA PRO A 444 41.32 -31.37 -28.60
C PRO A 444 40.66 -31.73 -30.00
N SER A 445 40.18 -30.69 -30.72
CA SER A 445 40.23 -30.42 -32.20
C SER A 445 39.32 -31.10 -33.28
N THR A 446 38.35 -30.32 -33.84
CA THR A 446 38.10 -29.86 -35.27
C THR A 446 38.39 -30.74 -36.53
N PRO A 447 37.89 -30.40 -37.77
CA PRO A 447 36.61 -29.82 -38.27
C PRO A 447 36.08 -30.49 -39.62
N TYR A 448 35.36 -29.74 -40.50
CA TYR A 448 34.75 -30.09 -41.84
C TYR A 448 33.40 -30.86 -41.82
N GLY A 449 32.45 -30.70 -42.77
CA GLY A 449 32.25 -29.68 -43.83
C GLY A 449 31.41 -30.15 -45.07
N GLY A 450 30.49 -29.31 -45.57
CA GLY A 450 30.11 -29.22 -47.01
C GLY A 450 28.88 -29.96 -47.61
N GLY A 451 28.02 -29.20 -48.33
CA GLY A 451 27.17 -29.64 -49.48
C GLY A 451 25.87 -30.42 -49.20
N GLY A 452 24.80 -30.36 -50.02
CA GLY A 452 24.54 -29.50 -51.20
C GLY A 452 23.47 -30.05 -52.19
N ALA A 453 22.24 -29.50 -52.13
CA ALA A 453 21.23 -29.29 -53.21
C ALA A 453 20.70 -30.43 -54.13
N GLY A 454 19.37 -30.42 -54.39
CA GLY A 454 18.68 -31.19 -55.46
C GLY A 454 17.14 -31.08 -55.45
N PRO A 455 16.46 -30.46 -56.45
CA PRO A 455 14.98 -30.23 -56.50
C PRO A 455 14.33 -30.97 -57.71
N PRO A 456 13.19 -30.59 -58.37
CA PRO A 456 12.09 -29.63 -58.07
C PRO A 456 10.63 -30.12 -58.39
N GLY A 457 9.61 -29.29 -58.06
CA GLY A 457 8.31 -29.18 -58.76
C GLY A 457 7.14 -30.07 -58.28
N ASN A 458 5.85 -29.77 -58.55
CA ASN A 458 5.24 -28.57 -59.14
C ASN A 458 3.71 -28.46 -58.81
N ALA A 459 3.14 -27.25 -58.87
CA ALA A 459 1.73 -26.78 -58.94
C ALA A 459 0.50 -27.69 -58.62
N GLY A 460 -0.56 -27.14 -58.01
CA GLY A 460 -1.84 -27.89 -57.89
C GLY A 460 -3.11 -27.30 -57.21
N PHE A 461 -3.51 -26.06 -57.49
CA PHE A 461 -4.92 -25.58 -57.46
C PHE A 461 -5.81 -25.65 -56.18
N LEU A 462 -6.99 -25.03 -56.30
CA LEU A 462 -7.90 -24.55 -55.24
C LEU A 462 -9.25 -25.31 -55.20
N THR A 463 -9.98 -25.10 -54.10
CA THR A 463 -11.47 -25.06 -53.93
C THR A 463 -12.35 -26.33 -53.77
N ILE A 464 -12.95 -26.40 -52.55
CA ILE A 464 -14.40 -26.47 -52.25
C ILE A 464 -15.15 -27.84 -52.13
N THR A 465 -16.13 -27.81 -51.21
CA THR A 465 -17.29 -28.71 -50.93
C THR A 465 -17.14 -30.00 -50.09
N ALA A 466 -17.61 -29.88 -48.84
CA ALA A 466 -18.66 -30.68 -48.18
C ALA A 466 -18.77 -32.20 -48.40
N GLY A 467 -18.72 -32.95 -47.29
CA GLY A 467 -19.13 -34.37 -47.20
C GLY A 467 -19.74 -34.69 -45.82
N GLY A 468 -20.87 -35.42 -45.82
CA GLY A 468 -21.61 -35.82 -44.62
C GLY A 468 -21.17 -37.16 -44.00
N PRO A 469 -21.93 -37.67 -42.99
CA PRO A 469 -21.47 -38.68 -42.00
C PRO A 469 -21.77 -40.14 -42.39
N PRO A 470 -21.19 -41.14 -41.68
CA PRO A 470 -21.95 -41.89 -40.63
C PRO A 470 -21.02 -42.50 -39.52
N PRO A 471 -21.42 -43.46 -38.66
CA PRO A 471 -22.75 -43.92 -38.21
C PRO A 471 -22.97 -43.80 -36.67
N GLY A 472 -24.16 -44.14 -36.17
CA GLY A 472 -24.56 -43.97 -34.76
C GLY A 472 -24.43 -45.19 -33.84
N GLY A 473 -24.49 -44.94 -32.52
CA GLY A 473 -24.52 -45.93 -31.43
C GLY A 473 -25.93 -46.25 -30.89
N PRO A 474 -26.07 -47.24 -29.98
CA PRO A 474 -27.35 -47.87 -29.65
C PRO A 474 -28.18 -47.17 -28.56
N LYS A 475 -29.50 -47.40 -28.58
CA LYS A 475 -30.49 -46.89 -27.60
C LYS A 475 -30.57 -47.78 -26.35
N ARG A 476 -30.72 -47.19 -25.15
CA ARG A 476 -31.44 -47.85 -24.02
C ARG A 476 -32.05 -46.88 -22.98
N LYS A 477 -33.38 -46.83 -23.01
CA LYS A 477 -34.39 -46.66 -21.92
C LYS A 477 -34.05 -45.82 -20.66
N MET A 478 -34.87 -44.80 -20.42
CA MET A 478 -35.05 -44.13 -19.12
C MET A 478 -35.89 -44.99 -18.14
N PRO A 479 -35.68 -44.86 -16.82
CA PRO A 479 -36.72 -45.01 -15.80
C PRO A 479 -37.24 -43.64 -15.32
N ALA A 480 -38.46 -43.59 -14.80
CA ALA A 480 -39.11 -42.35 -14.35
C ALA A 480 -38.87 -42.08 -12.85
N ALA A 481 -38.55 -40.83 -12.51
CA ALA A 481 -38.58 -40.31 -11.13
C ALA A 481 -38.87 -38.78 -11.07
N GLY A 482 -39.64 -38.26 -12.03
CA GLY A 482 -40.01 -36.85 -12.10
C GLY A 482 -41.34 -36.54 -11.39
N ILE A 483 -41.39 -36.61 -10.06
CA ILE A 483 -42.59 -36.23 -9.27
C ILE A 483 -42.27 -35.35 -8.03
N VAL A 484 -41.04 -35.34 -7.50
CA VAL A 484 -40.73 -34.66 -6.22
C VAL A 484 -40.56 -33.13 -6.35
N ALA A 485 -40.18 -32.61 -7.52
CA ALA A 485 -39.83 -31.19 -7.70
C ALA A 485 -40.99 -30.19 -7.61
N ILE A 486 -42.26 -30.64 -7.66
CA ILE A 486 -43.43 -29.75 -7.70
C ILE A 486 -44.00 -29.48 -6.29
N VAL A 487 -43.74 -30.34 -5.29
CA VAL A 487 -44.31 -30.21 -3.94
C VAL A 487 -43.59 -29.14 -3.10
N VAL A 488 -42.27 -28.98 -3.28
CA VAL A 488 -41.48 -27.99 -2.53
C VAL A 488 -41.83 -26.55 -2.93
N ALA A 489 -42.12 -26.30 -4.21
CA ALA A 489 -42.51 -24.99 -4.72
C ALA A 489 -43.87 -24.51 -4.16
N VAL A 490 -44.80 -25.42 -3.87
CA VAL A 490 -46.11 -25.07 -3.29
C VAL A 490 -46.01 -24.79 -1.78
N LEU A 491 -45.11 -25.48 -1.06
CA LEU A 491 -44.92 -25.27 0.38
C LEU A 491 -44.17 -23.97 0.71
N LEU A 492 -43.22 -23.53 -0.13
CA LEU A 492 -42.52 -22.26 0.08
C LEU A 492 -43.42 -21.03 -0.18
N VAL A 493 -44.43 -21.15 -1.06
CA VAL A 493 -45.45 -20.09 -1.25
C VAL A 493 -46.48 -20.07 -0.11
N ALA A 494 -46.73 -21.21 0.55
CA ALA A 494 -47.62 -21.29 1.71
C ALA A 494 -46.94 -20.83 3.03
N GLY A 495 -45.62 -20.98 3.17
CA GLY A 495 -44.88 -20.60 4.38
C GLY A 495 -44.66 -19.09 4.57
N GLY A 496 -44.60 -18.32 3.46
CA GLY A 496 -44.39 -16.87 3.51
C GLY A 496 -45.65 -16.04 3.81
N GLY A 497 -46.84 -16.66 3.88
CA GLY A 497 -48.12 -15.93 3.96
C GLY A 497 -48.55 -15.50 5.38
N THR A 498 -47.87 -15.95 6.43
CA THR A 498 -48.41 -15.92 7.80
C THR A 498 -47.87 -14.80 8.71
N TRP A 499 -46.95 -13.95 8.23
CA TRP A 499 -46.44 -12.80 9.00
C TRP A 499 -46.97 -11.44 8.52
N ALA A 500 -48.05 -11.42 7.72
CA ALA A 500 -48.62 -10.19 7.15
C ALA A 500 -50.13 -10.01 7.41
N ALA A 501 -50.71 -10.71 8.41
CA ALA A 501 -52.16 -10.79 8.58
C ALA A 501 -52.67 -10.77 10.04
N VAL A 502 -52.02 -10.02 10.95
CA VAL A 502 -52.59 -9.76 12.30
C VAL A 502 -52.29 -8.35 12.82
N ASN A 503 -52.76 -7.30 12.13
CA ASN A 503 -53.09 -6.01 12.78
C ASN A 503 -53.97 -5.05 11.95
N PHE A 504 -54.83 -5.57 11.07
CA PHE A 504 -55.84 -4.77 10.35
C PHE A 504 -57.26 -5.32 10.55
N THR A 505 -57.82 -5.05 11.73
CA THR A 505 -59.28 -5.03 11.96
C THR A 505 -59.62 -3.71 12.67
N GLY A 506 -60.42 -2.87 12.01
CA GLY A 506 -60.59 -1.47 12.41
C GLY A 506 -61.52 -1.23 13.61
N GLY A 507 -61.29 -0.08 14.27
CA GLY A 507 -62.20 0.60 15.18
C GLY A 507 -62.32 2.09 14.79
N PRO A 508 -63.40 2.79 15.15
CA PRO A 508 -63.86 3.98 14.41
C PRO A 508 -63.17 5.31 14.76
N ASP A 509 -63.25 6.26 13.80
CA ASP A 509 -62.71 7.62 13.88
C ASP A 509 -63.24 8.48 15.05
N PRO A 510 -62.38 9.31 15.65
CA PRO A 510 -62.77 10.57 16.27
C PRO A 510 -62.42 11.79 15.38
N LYS A 511 -63.21 12.86 15.52
CA LYS A 511 -63.17 14.10 14.71
C LYS A 511 -62.00 15.04 15.06
N PRO A 512 -61.62 15.98 14.17
CA PRO A 512 -60.54 16.92 14.40
C PRO A 512 -60.96 18.12 15.25
N SER A 513 -60.16 18.46 16.27
CA SER A 513 -60.15 19.78 16.91
C SER A 513 -58.81 20.06 17.59
N ASP A 514 -58.42 21.34 17.48
CA ASP A 514 -57.41 22.09 18.25
C ASP A 514 -55.90 21.93 17.93
N THR A 515 -55.30 23.13 17.83
CA THR A 515 -53.90 23.41 17.46
C THR A 515 -53.02 23.50 18.74
N PRO A 516 -51.68 23.62 18.64
CA PRO A 516 -50.80 22.81 19.47
C PRO A 516 -50.44 23.46 20.81
N GLU A 517 -50.54 22.69 21.89
CA GLU A 517 -49.76 22.96 23.11
C GLU A 517 -48.38 22.29 23.02
N ALA A 518 -47.36 23.03 23.41
CA ALA A 518 -45.96 22.61 23.33
C ALA A 518 -45.65 21.52 24.36
N LEU A 519 -45.54 20.27 23.92
CA LEU A 519 -44.99 19.19 24.72
C LEU A 519 -43.46 19.19 24.65
N VAL A 520 -42.85 19.36 25.82
CA VAL A 520 -41.41 19.34 26.06
C VAL A 520 -40.81 17.99 25.68
N SER A 521 -39.63 18.02 25.07
CA SER A 521 -38.92 16.85 24.52
C SER A 521 -38.71 15.71 25.54
N ALA A 522 -38.98 14.48 25.10
CA ALA A 522 -38.33 13.26 25.58
C ALA A 522 -37.72 12.53 24.37
N PRO A 523 -36.42 12.13 24.38
CA PRO A 523 -35.69 11.85 23.13
C PRO A 523 -35.41 10.37 22.89
N GLY A 524 -35.36 9.99 21.62
CA GLY A 524 -34.81 8.72 21.14
C GLY A 524 -35.59 8.15 19.97
N SER A 525 -34.92 8.03 18.81
CA SER A 525 -35.32 7.05 17.81
C SER A 525 -35.29 5.65 18.44
N GLU A 526 -36.28 4.80 18.16
CA GLU A 526 -36.22 3.37 18.52
C GLU A 526 -35.02 2.66 17.86
N TYR A 527 -34.47 3.24 16.79
CA TYR A 527 -33.35 2.73 16.01
C TYR A 527 -32.21 3.77 15.95
N PRO A 528 -31.11 3.63 16.72
CA PRO A 528 -30.05 4.64 16.77
C PRO A 528 -29.41 4.97 15.41
N TYR A 529 -29.26 3.96 14.56
CA TYR A 529 -28.70 4.07 13.20
C TYR A 529 -29.77 4.17 12.10
N GLY A 530 -31.05 4.34 12.49
CA GLY A 530 -32.19 4.41 11.58
C GLY A 530 -32.80 3.05 11.28
N GLU A 531 -34.07 3.07 10.84
CA GLU A 531 -34.90 1.86 10.64
C GLU A 531 -34.27 0.86 9.65
N GLN A 532 -33.55 1.35 8.64
CA GLN A 532 -32.88 0.51 7.63
C GLN A 532 -31.77 -0.38 8.19
N ALA A 533 -31.14 0.03 9.30
CA ALA A 533 -30.16 -0.79 9.99
C ALA A 533 -30.80 -1.81 10.95
N ALA A 534 -32.11 -1.71 11.21
CA ALA A 534 -32.93 -2.55 12.11
C ALA A 534 -32.46 -2.69 13.58
N LEU A 535 -31.32 -2.10 13.96
CA LEU A 535 -30.75 -2.16 15.30
C LEU A 535 -31.51 -1.26 16.29
N LYS A 536 -32.10 -1.86 17.33
CA LYS A 536 -32.77 -1.15 18.45
C LYS A 536 -31.85 -0.76 19.60
N LYS A 537 -30.58 -1.15 19.51
CA LYS A 537 -29.52 -0.84 20.47
C LYS A 537 -28.35 -0.19 19.73
N PRO A 538 -27.57 0.68 20.39
CA PRO A 538 -26.29 1.11 19.83
C PRO A 538 -25.34 -0.08 19.71
N LEU A 539 -24.43 -0.03 18.74
CA LEU A 539 -23.37 -1.03 18.58
C LEU A 539 -22.22 -0.72 19.52
N GLU A 540 -21.68 -1.75 20.16
CA GLU A 540 -20.54 -1.67 21.06
C GLU A 540 -19.33 -2.43 20.47
N VAL A 541 -18.13 -2.10 20.93
CA VAL A 541 -16.90 -2.70 20.42
C VAL A 541 -16.81 -4.16 20.87
N GLY A 542 -16.76 -5.08 19.92
CA GLY A 542 -16.91 -6.52 20.15
C GLY A 542 -18.11 -7.12 19.41
N ASP A 543 -19.16 -6.34 19.10
CA ASP A 543 -20.36 -6.86 18.45
C ASP A 543 -20.04 -7.46 17.07
N CYS A 544 -20.24 -8.78 16.93
CA CYS A 544 -20.24 -9.46 15.65
C CYS A 544 -21.58 -9.25 14.93
N VAL A 545 -21.54 -9.06 13.61
CA VAL A 545 -22.73 -8.72 12.82
C VAL A 545 -22.88 -9.58 11.56
N LYS A 546 -24.14 -9.79 11.16
CA LYS A 546 -24.52 -10.14 9.78
C LYS A 546 -25.04 -8.90 9.07
N ALA A 547 -24.69 -8.73 7.80
CA ALA A 547 -24.93 -7.52 7.01
C ALA A 547 -25.68 -7.84 5.71
N VAL A 548 -26.97 -7.47 5.65
CA VAL A 548 -27.80 -7.63 4.46
C VAL A 548 -27.89 -6.30 3.73
N TRP A 549 -27.16 -6.19 2.62
CA TRP A 549 -27.12 -4.97 1.82
C TRP A 549 -28.38 -4.81 0.97
N THR A 550 -29.07 -3.68 1.13
CA THR A 550 -30.27 -3.32 0.35
C THR A 550 -29.93 -2.68 -1.01
N GLY A 551 -28.69 -2.20 -1.17
CA GLY A 551 -28.14 -1.66 -2.41
C GLY A 551 -26.73 -2.18 -2.67
N ALA A 552 -25.87 -1.36 -3.30
CA ALA A 552 -24.47 -1.72 -3.48
C ALA A 552 -23.75 -1.85 -2.12
N ALA A 553 -23.01 -2.95 -1.93
CA ALA A 553 -22.25 -3.20 -0.72
C ALA A 553 -21.23 -2.07 -0.46
N PHE A 554 -21.02 -1.72 0.82
CA PHE A 554 -20.22 -0.58 1.30
C PHE A 554 -20.66 0.83 0.82
N ALA A 555 -21.67 0.94 -0.07
CA ALA A 555 -22.19 2.20 -0.60
C ALA A 555 -23.67 2.46 -0.27
N SER A 556 -24.32 1.54 0.45
CA SER A 556 -25.70 1.63 0.97
C SER A 556 -25.71 1.36 2.47
N VAL A 557 -26.83 1.62 3.16
CA VAL A 557 -27.00 1.21 4.56
C VAL A 557 -27.44 -0.26 4.58
N PRO A 558 -26.68 -1.18 5.22
CA PRO A 558 -27.10 -2.55 5.40
C PRO A 558 -28.11 -2.66 6.56
N ASP A 559 -28.99 -3.65 6.45
CA ASP A 559 -29.70 -4.21 7.60
C ASP A 559 -28.68 -5.05 8.41
N LEU A 560 -28.61 -4.82 9.73
CA LEU A 560 -27.59 -5.38 10.61
C LEU A 560 -28.24 -6.17 11.76
N GLY A 561 -27.93 -7.46 11.82
CA GLY A 561 -28.19 -8.30 12.98
C GLY A 561 -26.91 -8.48 13.80
N VAL A 562 -26.93 -8.15 15.10
CA VAL A 562 -25.88 -8.60 16.03
C VAL A 562 -26.07 -10.09 16.27
N VAL A 563 -25.00 -10.86 16.16
CA VAL A 563 -24.98 -12.32 16.20
C VAL A 563 -23.86 -12.84 17.10
N ASP A 564 -23.88 -14.13 17.42
CA ASP A 564 -22.76 -14.75 18.12
C ASP A 564 -21.50 -14.78 17.24
N CYS A 565 -20.33 -14.58 17.84
CA CYS A 565 -19.08 -14.52 17.09
C CYS A 565 -18.55 -15.91 16.68
N GLU A 566 -18.84 -16.95 17.46
CA GLU A 566 -18.35 -18.32 17.24
C GLU A 566 -19.39 -19.18 16.50
N GLU A 567 -20.66 -19.12 16.91
CA GLU A 567 -21.70 -20.03 16.40
C GLU A 567 -22.31 -19.60 15.05
N ASP A 568 -22.34 -18.29 14.78
CA ASP A 568 -23.20 -17.72 13.74
C ASP A 568 -22.48 -17.41 12.40
N TRP A 569 -21.15 -17.49 12.34
CA TRP A 569 -20.34 -17.16 11.15
C TRP A 569 -20.58 -15.71 10.63
N PRO A 570 -20.13 -14.68 11.38
CA PRO A 570 -20.46 -13.28 11.10
C PRO A 570 -19.82 -12.73 9.81
N ASP A 571 -20.51 -11.76 9.20
CA ASP A 571 -20.00 -10.98 8.07
C ASP A 571 -18.88 -10.02 8.49
N GLY A 572 -18.83 -9.66 9.77
CA GLY A 572 -17.74 -8.93 10.38
C GLY A 572 -18.01 -8.50 11.81
N GLN A 573 -17.21 -7.56 12.33
CA GLN A 573 -17.24 -7.13 13.74
C GLN A 573 -17.08 -5.62 13.88
N VAL A 574 -17.65 -5.06 14.95
CA VAL A 574 -17.44 -3.67 15.39
C VAL A 574 -16.12 -3.59 16.15
N VAL A 575 -15.09 -3.01 15.53
CA VAL A 575 -13.71 -3.03 16.07
C VAL A 575 -13.35 -1.75 16.84
N ALA A 576 -14.08 -0.67 16.57
CA ALA A 576 -14.00 0.61 17.26
C ALA A 576 -15.34 1.35 17.21
N VAL A 577 -15.50 2.36 18.07
CA VAL A 577 -16.61 3.33 18.01
C VAL A 577 -16.00 4.73 18.04
N ALA A 578 -16.12 5.45 16.94
CA ALA A 578 -15.61 6.81 16.79
C ALA A 578 -16.62 7.79 17.39
N THR A 579 -16.26 8.40 18.52
CA THR A 579 -17.11 9.40 19.17
C THR A 579 -17.08 10.73 18.43
N ALA A 580 -18.20 11.45 18.54
CA ALA A 580 -18.40 12.78 17.98
C ALA A 580 -19.00 13.72 19.01
N SER A 581 -18.77 15.02 18.82
CA SER A 581 -19.27 16.09 19.67
C SER A 581 -20.77 16.37 19.44
N ASP A 582 -21.21 16.29 18.17
CA ASP A 582 -22.62 16.35 17.77
C ASP A 582 -22.89 15.51 16.50
N HIS A 583 -24.14 15.46 16.03
CA HIS A 583 -24.51 14.71 14.84
C HIS A 583 -23.93 15.27 13.53
N ALA A 584 -23.70 16.59 13.42
CA ALA A 584 -23.07 17.17 12.23
C ALA A 584 -21.60 16.74 12.14
N ASP A 585 -20.91 16.74 13.29
CA ASP A 585 -19.55 16.20 13.47
C ASP A 585 -19.47 14.70 13.09
N ALA A 586 -20.37 13.86 13.60
CA ALA A 586 -20.42 12.44 13.22
C ALA A 586 -20.68 12.23 11.72
N ARG A 587 -21.55 13.04 11.11
CA ARG A 587 -21.89 12.94 9.69
C ARG A 587 -20.76 13.41 8.76
N ALA A 588 -19.99 14.41 9.18
CA ALA A 588 -18.86 14.92 8.41
C ALA A 588 -17.63 14.00 8.50
N ASP A 589 -17.26 13.63 9.73
CA ASP A 589 -15.94 13.06 10.02
C ASP A 589 -15.98 11.61 10.49
N GLY A 590 -17.14 11.07 10.90
CA GLY A 590 -17.25 9.75 11.51
C GLY A 590 -16.67 8.62 10.65
N ALA A 591 -16.88 8.69 9.33
CA ALA A 591 -16.30 7.74 8.38
C ALA A 591 -14.76 7.82 8.32
N GLN A 592 -14.19 9.03 8.32
CA GLN A 592 -12.74 9.23 8.33
C GLN A 592 -12.10 8.78 9.64
N ARG A 593 -12.79 8.98 10.78
CA ARG A 593 -12.34 8.48 12.09
C ARG A 593 -12.35 6.96 12.14
N CYS A 594 -13.40 6.32 11.61
CA CYS A 594 -13.47 4.87 11.53
C CYS A 594 -12.39 4.28 10.61
N ALA A 595 -12.13 4.87 9.45
CA ALA A 595 -11.02 4.51 8.58
C ALA A 595 -9.68 4.51 9.36
N GLY A 596 -9.35 5.64 10.02
CA GLY A 596 -8.15 5.76 10.85
C GLY A 596 -8.08 4.84 12.09
N GLN A 597 -9.16 4.15 12.46
CA GLN A 597 -9.20 3.18 13.57
C GLN A 597 -9.28 1.71 13.12
N ALA A 598 -9.74 1.44 11.90
CA ALA A 598 -10.07 0.10 11.43
C ALA A 598 -9.33 -0.31 10.14
N ASP A 599 -8.80 0.62 9.34
CA ASP A 599 -8.16 0.32 8.05
C ASP A 599 -7.00 -0.66 8.21
N ALA A 600 -6.12 -0.45 9.19
CA ALA A 600 -4.97 -1.33 9.43
C ALA A 600 -5.36 -2.79 9.74
N LEU A 601 -6.55 -3.03 10.30
CA LEU A 601 -7.08 -4.37 10.54
C LEU A 601 -7.78 -4.92 9.28
N ALA A 602 -8.53 -4.10 8.56
CA ALA A 602 -9.14 -4.49 7.29
C ALA A 602 -8.11 -4.80 6.19
N GLU A 603 -6.96 -4.11 6.18
CA GLU A 603 -5.82 -4.34 5.29
C GLU A 603 -4.99 -5.57 5.69
N ALA A 604 -4.93 -5.90 6.98
CA ALA A 604 -4.28 -7.12 7.45
C ALA A 604 -5.08 -8.38 7.09
N LEU A 605 -6.41 -8.27 6.94
CA LEU A 605 -7.28 -9.36 6.52
C LEU A 605 -7.31 -9.54 4.98
N PRO A 606 -7.54 -10.75 4.44
CA PRO A 606 -7.29 -11.00 3.02
C PRO A 606 -8.28 -10.31 2.07
N ASP A 607 -9.54 -10.15 2.49
CA ASP A 607 -10.61 -9.55 1.67
C ASP A 607 -11.63 -8.77 2.52
N ALA A 608 -11.17 -8.00 3.50
CA ALA A 608 -12.04 -7.16 4.34
C ALA A 608 -12.06 -5.69 3.89
N GLY A 609 -13.05 -4.93 4.35
CA GLY A 609 -13.17 -3.49 4.18
C GLY A 609 -13.80 -2.83 5.42
N VAL A 610 -13.56 -1.53 5.59
CA VAL A 610 -14.15 -0.74 6.67
C VAL A 610 -15.50 -0.19 6.24
N TYR A 611 -16.48 -0.26 7.14
CA TYR A 611 -17.77 0.41 7.00
C TYR A 611 -18.08 1.23 8.26
N ALA A 612 -18.52 2.46 8.09
CA ALA A 612 -18.81 3.38 9.18
C ALA A 612 -20.32 3.62 9.30
N LEU A 613 -20.93 3.07 10.35
CA LEU A 613 -22.36 3.24 10.61
C LEU A 613 -22.57 4.49 11.49
N VAL A 614 -22.87 5.60 10.82
CA VAL A 614 -23.13 6.90 11.47
C VAL A 614 -24.54 6.91 12.07
N PRO A 615 -24.73 7.30 13.34
CA PRO A 615 -26.05 7.38 13.95
C PRO A 615 -26.92 8.47 13.31
N THR A 616 -28.23 8.26 13.32
CA THR A 616 -29.22 9.28 12.92
C THR A 616 -29.21 10.46 13.87
N LYS A 617 -29.77 11.61 13.46
CA LYS A 617 -29.86 12.80 14.32
C LYS A 617 -30.69 12.52 15.59
N GLU A 618 -31.75 11.74 15.45
CA GLU A 618 -32.68 11.33 16.50
C GLU A 618 -32.10 10.19 17.36
N GLY A 619 -31.20 9.38 16.79
CA GLY A 619 -30.50 8.29 17.45
C GLY A 619 -29.14 8.66 18.07
N PHE A 620 -28.58 9.83 17.76
CA PHE A 620 -27.24 10.26 18.17
C PHE A 620 -26.99 10.14 19.68
N ALA A 621 -27.96 10.57 20.49
CA ALA A 621 -27.88 10.48 21.96
C ALA A 621 -27.92 9.03 22.46
N ALA A 622 -28.74 8.17 21.84
CA ALA A 622 -28.81 6.73 22.17
C ALA A 622 -27.52 5.99 21.77
N ALA A 623 -26.90 6.40 20.67
CA ALA A 623 -25.57 5.97 20.23
C ALA A 623 -24.41 6.56 21.07
N LYS A 624 -24.68 7.36 22.10
CA LYS A 624 -23.66 8.06 22.92
C LYS A 624 -22.70 8.91 22.06
N GLY A 625 -23.18 9.39 20.91
CA GLY A 625 -22.38 10.09 19.89
C GLY A 625 -21.41 9.21 19.08
N GLY A 626 -21.54 7.88 19.17
CA GLY A 626 -20.65 6.92 18.52
C GLY A 626 -21.07 6.53 17.10
N THR A 627 -20.17 6.78 16.14
CA THR A 627 -20.18 6.11 14.83
C THR A 627 -19.55 4.73 15.01
N ALA A 628 -20.26 3.66 14.67
CA ALA A 628 -19.71 2.31 14.79
C ALA A 628 -18.78 2.01 13.62
N CYS A 629 -17.58 1.52 13.91
CA CYS A 629 -16.54 1.24 12.92
C CYS A 629 -16.46 -0.28 12.73
N LEU A 630 -17.05 -0.76 11.64
CA LEU A 630 -17.14 -2.18 11.32
C LEU A 630 -16.04 -2.59 10.36
N VAL A 631 -15.43 -3.75 10.59
CA VAL A 631 -14.61 -4.46 9.61
C VAL A 631 -15.45 -5.61 9.09
N LEU A 632 -15.78 -5.57 7.81
CA LEU A 632 -16.68 -6.52 7.14
C LEU A 632 -15.96 -7.19 5.96
N GLY A 633 -16.29 -8.45 5.67
CA GLY A 633 -15.83 -9.12 4.45
C GLY A 633 -16.41 -8.48 3.18
N LYS A 634 -15.62 -8.40 2.11
CA LYS A 634 -16.03 -7.75 0.84
C LYS A 634 -16.94 -8.62 -0.02
N HIS A 635 -16.65 -9.91 -0.11
CA HIS A 635 -17.40 -10.87 -0.94
C HIS A 635 -18.01 -12.04 -0.15
N VAL A 636 -17.43 -12.38 1.00
CA VAL A 636 -17.82 -13.51 1.85
C VAL A 636 -17.73 -13.09 3.32
N PRO A 637 -18.41 -13.78 4.25
CA PRO A 637 -18.30 -13.46 5.67
C PRO A 637 -16.87 -13.69 6.19
N ILE A 638 -16.49 -12.98 7.24
CA ILE A 638 -15.17 -13.20 7.87
C ILE A 638 -15.15 -14.52 8.65
N GLY A 639 -16.27 -14.90 9.28
CA GLY A 639 -16.43 -16.19 9.96
C GLY A 639 -16.00 -16.23 11.42
N GLY A 640 -15.72 -15.07 12.03
CA GLY A 640 -15.46 -14.96 13.47
C GLY A 640 -14.95 -13.59 13.89
N GLU A 641 -14.44 -13.48 15.11
CA GLU A 641 -13.83 -12.27 15.66
C GLU A 641 -12.57 -11.85 14.90
N VAL A 642 -12.14 -10.58 15.05
CA VAL A 642 -10.98 -10.04 14.31
C VAL A 642 -10.00 -9.24 15.16
N GLY A 643 -8.73 -9.28 14.75
CA GLY A 643 -7.66 -8.49 15.34
C GLY A 643 -7.46 -8.80 16.82
N ARG A 644 -7.53 -7.74 17.66
CA ARG A 644 -7.34 -7.79 19.13
C ARG A 644 -8.54 -8.31 19.92
N LEU A 645 -9.64 -8.65 19.24
CA LEU A 645 -10.86 -9.14 19.89
C LEU A 645 -10.90 -10.67 19.95
N ARG A 646 -10.12 -11.35 19.09
CA ARG A 646 -10.00 -12.82 19.07
C ARG A 646 -9.32 -13.36 20.32
N ASP A 647 -9.90 -14.41 20.86
CA ASP A 647 -9.25 -15.26 21.86
C ASP A 647 -8.18 -16.20 21.25
N VAL A 648 -7.18 -16.52 22.08
CA VAL A 648 -6.13 -17.51 21.75
C VAL A 648 -6.72 -18.92 21.89
N GLY A 649 -6.49 -19.76 20.88
CA GLY A 649 -7.07 -21.10 20.76
C GLY A 649 -8.17 -21.19 19.70
N THR A 650 -8.74 -20.07 19.26
CA THR A 650 -9.77 -20.05 18.20
C THR A 650 -9.20 -20.52 16.87
N ASN A 651 -9.83 -21.53 16.25
CA ASN A 651 -9.43 -22.06 14.96
C ASN A 651 -9.57 -20.99 13.86
N LEU A 652 -8.49 -20.72 13.14
CA LEU A 652 -8.46 -19.71 12.09
C LEU A 652 -8.92 -20.26 10.73
N TRP A 653 -9.69 -19.43 10.03
CA TRP A 653 -10.15 -19.68 8.65
C TRP A 653 -9.43 -18.77 7.65
N PRO A 654 -9.25 -19.18 6.38
CA PRO A 654 -8.59 -18.35 5.36
C PRO A 654 -9.22 -16.97 5.16
N THR A 655 -10.50 -16.77 5.51
CA THR A 655 -11.19 -15.46 5.51
C THR A 655 -10.79 -14.55 6.67
N GLN A 656 -10.34 -15.12 7.78
CA GLN A 656 -10.09 -14.50 9.09
C GLN A 656 -8.58 -14.36 9.43
N MET A 657 -7.71 -15.07 8.70
CA MET A 657 -6.25 -15.06 8.88
C MET A 657 -5.66 -13.69 8.51
N ALA A 658 -5.22 -12.93 9.52
CA ALA A 658 -4.63 -11.61 9.38
C ALA A 658 -3.10 -11.65 9.32
N VAL A 659 -2.48 -10.70 8.62
CA VAL A 659 -1.01 -10.62 8.52
C VAL A 659 -0.36 -10.48 9.90
N GLY A 660 0.58 -11.38 10.20
CA GLY A 660 1.29 -11.44 11.48
C GLY A 660 0.62 -12.31 12.55
N ASP A 661 -0.48 -13.01 12.24
CA ASP A 661 -1.04 -14.08 13.06
C ASP A 661 -0.09 -15.29 13.09
N CYS A 662 -0.03 -15.98 14.23
CA CYS A 662 0.71 -17.21 14.44
C CYS A 662 -0.26 -18.34 14.82
N TRP A 663 -0.03 -19.58 14.36
CA TRP A 663 -0.85 -20.73 14.76
C TRP A 663 -0.08 -22.06 14.77
N ASP A 664 -0.61 -23.02 15.52
CA ASP A 664 -0.10 -24.39 15.60
C ASP A 664 -0.91 -25.31 14.66
N TYR A 665 -0.42 -25.50 13.43
CA TYR A 665 -1.09 -26.36 12.45
C TYR A 665 -0.93 -27.83 12.83
N THR A 666 -2.05 -28.51 13.10
CA THR A 666 -2.06 -29.95 13.44
C THR A 666 -3.01 -30.73 12.55
N THR A 667 -2.49 -31.73 11.83
CA THR A 667 -3.32 -32.66 11.05
C THR A 667 -4.00 -33.69 11.94
N ARG A 668 -5.24 -34.05 11.59
CA ARG A 668 -6.05 -35.09 12.23
C ARG A 668 -6.48 -36.14 11.19
N GLU A 669 -7.06 -37.25 11.65
CA GLU A 669 -7.61 -38.28 10.76
C GLU A 669 -8.72 -37.71 9.84
N GLU A 670 -9.50 -36.75 10.34
CA GLU A 670 -10.56 -36.05 9.59
C GLU A 670 -10.31 -34.52 9.57
N GLY A 671 -9.20 -34.09 8.94
CA GLY A 671 -8.94 -32.68 8.63
C GLY A 671 -7.72 -32.08 9.33
N TYR A 672 -7.82 -30.80 9.74
CA TYR A 672 -6.76 -30.08 10.42
C TYR A 672 -7.34 -29.10 11.45
N ASP A 673 -6.54 -28.79 12.47
CA ASP A 673 -6.74 -27.67 13.39
C ASP A 673 -5.67 -26.60 13.11
N ALA A 674 -6.06 -25.33 13.27
CA ALA A 674 -5.20 -24.16 13.15
C ALA A 674 -5.56 -23.11 14.24
N PRO A 675 -5.44 -23.45 15.53
CA PRO A 675 -5.73 -22.53 16.63
C PRO A 675 -4.78 -21.33 16.61
N LEU A 676 -5.35 -20.12 16.62
CA LEU A 676 -4.62 -18.88 16.85
C LEU A 676 -3.79 -19.02 18.12
N THR A 677 -2.49 -18.76 18.02
CA THR A 677 -1.50 -18.94 19.08
C THR A 677 -0.78 -17.61 19.31
N ASP A 678 -0.47 -17.26 20.57
CA ASP A 678 0.44 -16.13 20.82
C ASP A 678 1.78 -16.45 20.16
N CYS A 679 2.28 -15.56 19.31
CA CYS A 679 3.57 -15.74 18.65
C CYS A 679 4.74 -15.93 19.63
N ALA A 680 4.61 -15.55 20.90
CA ALA A 680 5.60 -15.85 21.95
C ALA A 680 5.67 -17.36 22.28
N GLU A 681 4.55 -18.08 22.14
CA GLU A 681 4.43 -19.51 22.37
C GLU A 681 4.81 -20.34 21.13
N ALA A 682 4.92 -21.65 21.30
CA ALA A 682 5.38 -22.57 20.25
C ALA A 682 4.30 -22.79 19.17
N HIS A 683 4.56 -22.31 17.95
CA HIS A 683 3.65 -22.37 16.81
C HIS A 683 4.37 -22.89 15.55
N THR A 684 3.63 -23.33 14.52
CA THR A 684 4.23 -23.85 13.27
C THR A 684 4.33 -22.79 12.19
N ASP A 685 3.27 -21.99 12.02
CA ASP A 685 3.07 -21.11 10.87
C ASP A 685 2.79 -19.67 11.31
N GLN A 686 3.24 -18.71 10.51
CA GLN A 686 2.88 -17.29 10.64
C GLN A 686 2.36 -16.74 9.31
N VAL A 687 1.30 -15.94 9.32
CA VAL A 687 0.80 -15.23 8.12
C VAL A 687 1.75 -14.12 7.71
N VAL A 688 2.15 -14.13 6.43
CA VAL A 688 3.03 -13.10 5.84
C VAL A 688 2.32 -12.20 4.84
N GLY A 689 1.10 -12.54 4.43
CA GLY A 689 0.31 -11.78 3.48
C GLY A 689 -0.81 -12.60 2.84
N SER A 690 -1.43 -12.04 1.81
CA SER A 690 -2.26 -12.78 0.85
C SER A 690 -1.92 -12.36 -0.57
N VAL A 691 -2.29 -13.18 -1.55
CA VAL A 691 -2.15 -12.89 -2.98
C VAL A 691 -3.50 -12.98 -3.68
N GLN A 692 -3.73 -12.07 -4.62
CA GLN A 692 -4.87 -12.12 -5.52
C GLN A 692 -4.62 -13.20 -6.57
N ALA A 693 -5.53 -14.16 -6.69
CA ALA A 693 -5.48 -15.14 -7.77
C ALA A 693 -5.81 -14.48 -9.13
N PRO A 694 -5.18 -14.92 -10.24
CA PRO A 694 -5.52 -14.44 -11.58
C PRO A 694 -7.01 -14.64 -11.91
N ALA A 695 -7.62 -13.68 -12.61
CA ALA A 695 -9.07 -13.69 -12.89
C ALA A 695 -9.57 -14.89 -13.74
N ASN A 696 -8.66 -15.62 -14.39
CA ASN A 696 -8.95 -16.85 -15.14
C ASN A 696 -8.61 -18.15 -14.36
N MET A 697 -8.14 -18.04 -13.11
CA MET A 697 -7.80 -19.20 -12.28
C MET A 697 -9.07 -19.83 -11.69
N THR A 698 -9.26 -21.11 -11.96
CA THR A 698 -10.33 -21.90 -11.33
C THR A 698 -9.96 -22.26 -9.88
N PHE A 699 -10.96 -22.58 -9.06
CA PHE A 699 -10.75 -23.08 -7.70
C PHE A 699 -9.78 -24.27 -7.65
N ASP A 700 -9.98 -25.26 -8.54
CA ASP A 700 -9.13 -26.46 -8.59
C ASP A 700 -7.68 -26.09 -9.04
N GLY A 701 -7.53 -25.05 -9.87
CA GLY A 701 -6.22 -24.47 -10.20
C GLY A 701 -5.58 -23.73 -9.04
N ALA A 702 -6.36 -23.04 -8.21
CA ALA A 702 -5.87 -22.38 -7.00
C ALA A 702 -5.41 -23.39 -5.93
N LEU A 703 -6.11 -24.52 -5.78
CA LEU A 703 -5.64 -25.61 -4.92
C LEU A 703 -4.30 -26.21 -5.40
N ALA A 704 -4.10 -26.35 -6.70
CA ALA A 704 -2.88 -26.93 -7.27
C ALA A 704 -1.69 -25.94 -7.30
N GLU A 705 -1.95 -24.65 -7.55
CA GLU A 705 -0.92 -23.65 -7.88
C GLU A 705 -0.85 -22.48 -6.88
N GLY A 706 -1.79 -22.36 -5.94
CA GLY A 706 -1.88 -21.27 -4.97
C GLY A 706 -0.64 -21.14 -4.08
N GLY A 707 -0.06 -22.28 -3.67
CA GLY A 707 1.24 -22.30 -2.99
C GLY A 707 2.32 -21.58 -3.80
N LYS A 708 2.39 -21.79 -5.12
CA LYS A 708 3.37 -21.13 -5.99
C LYS A 708 3.10 -19.63 -6.13
N LEU A 709 1.84 -19.17 -6.07
CA LEU A 709 1.53 -17.73 -6.03
C LEU A 709 2.13 -17.09 -4.77
N CYS A 710 2.03 -17.75 -3.62
CA CYS A 710 2.65 -17.31 -2.37
C CYS A 710 4.19 -17.37 -2.43
N THR A 711 4.77 -18.49 -2.88
CA THR A 711 6.23 -18.63 -3.08
C THR A 711 6.78 -17.51 -3.97
N ASN A 712 6.19 -17.30 -5.15
CA ASN A 712 6.60 -16.25 -6.10
C ASN A 712 6.52 -14.83 -5.52
N ARG A 713 5.69 -14.58 -4.50
CA ARG A 713 5.53 -13.26 -3.87
C ARG A 713 6.39 -13.06 -2.63
N PHE A 714 6.58 -14.10 -1.82
CA PHE A 714 7.13 -13.97 -0.47
C PHE A 714 8.42 -14.76 -0.21
N GLU A 715 8.75 -15.78 -1.01
CA GLU A 715 9.94 -16.64 -0.78
C GLU A 715 11.23 -15.82 -0.70
N SER A 716 11.47 -14.90 -1.64
CA SER A 716 12.69 -14.08 -1.64
C SER A 716 12.87 -13.18 -0.40
N SER A 717 11.79 -12.89 0.34
CA SER A 717 11.81 -11.99 1.50
C SER A 717 11.72 -12.74 2.83
N TRP A 718 11.02 -13.88 2.86
CA TRP A 718 10.72 -14.65 4.07
C TRP A 718 11.46 -15.99 4.12
N ALA A 719 11.75 -16.61 2.98
CA ALA A 719 12.42 -17.90 2.86
C ALA A 719 13.50 -17.93 1.75
N PRO A 720 14.50 -17.00 1.74
CA PRO A 720 15.58 -16.98 0.74
C PRO A 720 16.59 -18.13 0.87
N GLY A 721 16.41 -19.03 1.84
CA GLY A 721 17.24 -20.21 2.10
C GLY A 721 16.38 -21.46 2.31
N THR A 722 16.99 -22.57 2.71
CA THR A 722 16.29 -23.87 2.83
C THR A 722 15.58 -24.09 4.17
N ASP A 723 15.72 -23.17 5.11
CA ASP A 723 15.33 -23.40 6.51
C ASP A 723 13.87 -23.01 6.79
N LEU A 724 13.27 -22.21 5.90
CA LEU A 724 11.87 -21.78 5.93
C LEU A 724 11.18 -22.17 4.62
N ILE A 725 9.87 -22.39 4.67
CA ILE A 725 9.01 -22.67 3.51
C ILE A 725 7.83 -21.70 3.51
N VAL A 726 7.56 -21.08 2.36
CA VAL A 726 6.32 -20.32 2.13
C VAL A 726 5.24 -21.26 1.61
N SER A 727 4.07 -21.24 2.26
CA SER A 727 2.88 -22.04 1.90
C SER A 727 1.72 -21.12 1.49
N GLY A 728 0.72 -21.68 0.79
CA GLY A 728 -0.48 -20.97 0.36
C GLY A 728 -1.75 -21.73 0.72
N TRP A 729 -2.73 -21.02 1.29
CA TRP A 729 -4.00 -21.53 1.78
C TRP A 729 -5.15 -20.92 0.99
N VAL A 730 -6.06 -21.76 0.50
CA VAL A 730 -7.24 -21.35 -0.26
C VAL A 730 -8.47 -21.56 0.62
N SER A 731 -9.45 -20.65 0.49
CA SER A 731 -10.76 -20.76 1.13
C SER A 731 -11.59 -21.92 0.53
N ASP A 732 -12.87 -22.07 0.89
CA ASP A 732 -13.70 -23.12 0.28
C ASP A 732 -14.17 -22.78 -1.16
N LYS A 733 -14.75 -23.79 -1.83
CA LYS A 733 -15.20 -23.69 -3.24
C LYS A 733 -16.42 -22.79 -3.44
N GLU A 734 -17.28 -22.64 -2.45
CA GLU A 734 -18.44 -21.74 -2.49
C GLU A 734 -18.04 -20.30 -2.20
N GLU A 735 -17.09 -20.07 -1.28
CA GLU A 735 -16.47 -18.77 -1.05
C GLU A 735 -15.73 -18.26 -2.30
N TRP A 736 -14.97 -19.14 -2.96
CA TRP A 736 -14.29 -18.84 -4.22
C TRP A 736 -15.26 -18.41 -5.33
N LYS A 737 -16.44 -19.04 -5.42
CA LYS A 737 -17.50 -18.67 -6.38
C LYS A 737 -18.15 -17.33 -6.06
N LYS A 738 -18.21 -16.94 -4.78
CA LYS A 738 -18.78 -15.66 -4.32
C LYS A 738 -17.85 -14.47 -4.57
N GLY A 739 -16.56 -14.72 -4.78
CA GLY A 739 -15.57 -13.69 -5.13
C GLY A 739 -14.33 -13.65 -4.21
N PHE A 740 -14.25 -14.52 -3.19
CA PHE A 740 -13.04 -14.66 -2.38
C PHE A 740 -11.96 -15.41 -3.18
N ASN A 741 -11.30 -14.70 -4.10
CA ASN A 741 -10.25 -15.24 -4.97
C ASN A 741 -8.86 -14.88 -4.42
N LYS A 742 -8.70 -15.02 -3.10
CA LYS A 742 -7.44 -14.80 -2.37
C LYS A 742 -6.80 -16.14 -2.01
N VAL A 743 -5.47 -16.15 -1.98
CA VAL A 743 -4.69 -17.21 -1.34
C VAL A 743 -3.94 -16.57 -0.18
N VAL A 744 -4.15 -17.06 1.05
CA VAL A 744 -3.43 -16.60 2.24
C VAL A 744 -2.06 -17.24 2.24
N CYS A 745 -1.01 -16.47 2.53
CA CYS A 745 0.37 -16.92 2.46
C CYS A 745 0.97 -16.99 3.87
N THR A 746 1.58 -18.13 4.20
CA THR A 746 2.27 -18.34 5.48
C THR A 746 3.73 -18.69 5.29
N VAL A 747 4.51 -18.54 6.35
CA VAL A 747 5.88 -19.05 6.46
C VAL A 747 5.98 -19.99 7.67
N ARG A 748 6.79 -21.04 7.55
CA ARG A 748 7.10 -22.00 8.62
C ARG A 748 8.50 -22.60 8.46
N ASN A 749 9.01 -23.28 9.48
CA ASN A 749 10.26 -24.06 9.39
C ASN A 749 10.12 -25.21 8.38
N ALA A 750 11.18 -25.46 7.60
CA ALA A 750 11.17 -26.45 6.52
C ALA A 750 11.09 -27.91 7.00
N ASP A 751 11.55 -28.17 8.23
CA ASP A 751 11.41 -29.46 8.93
C ASP A 751 10.07 -29.59 9.69
N VAL A 752 9.20 -28.59 9.61
CA VAL A 752 7.92 -28.48 10.34
C VAL A 752 8.11 -28.45 11.86
N SER A 753 9.31 -28.10 12.34
CA SER A 753 9.52 -27.80 13.77
C SER A 753 8.76 -26.55 14.19
N ARG A 754 8.28 -26.53 15.43
CA ARG A 754 7.68 -25.32 16.02
C ARG A 754 8.76 -24.28 16.32
N THR A 755 8.40 -23.01 16.16
CA THR A 755 9.20 -21.84 16.52
C THR A 755 8.54 -21.07 17.67
N THR A 756 9.32 -20.25 18.37
CA THR A 756 8.85 -19.30 19.38
C THR A 756 9.33 -17.90 19.04
N GLY A 757 8.50 -16.89 19.30
CA GLY A 757 8.67 -15.54 18.76
C GLY A 757 8.25 -15.45 17.30
N LYS A 758 7.94 -14.23 16.83
CA LYS A 758 7.56 -14.00 15.43
C LYS A 758 8.66 -14.43 14.48
N ILE A 759 8.30 -15.24 13.49
CA ILE A 759 9.15 -15.49 12.32
C ILE A 759 9.44 -14.11 11.71
N SER A 760 10.72 -13.88 11.45
CA SER A 760 11.26 -12.59 11.04
C SER A 760 12.03 -12.77 9.74
N THR A 761 11.93 -11.79 8.83
CA THR A 761 12.62 -11.84 7.53
C THR A 761 14.14 -11.90 7.73
N PRO A 762 14.90 -12.75 7.02
CA PRO A 762 16.34 -12.85 7.23
C PRO A 762 17.06 -11.51 7.08
N GLY A 763 17.70 -11.05 8.16
CA GLY A 763 18.40 -9.77 8.24
C GLY A 763 17.66 -8.65 8.99
N SER A 764 16.40 -8.84 9.40
CA SER A 764 15.79 -7.98 10.43
C SER A 764 16.30 -8.38 11.82
N VAL A 765 16.85 -7.42 12.56
CA VAL A 765 17.32 -7.54 13.96
C VAL A 765 16.40 -6.71 14.86
#